data_AF-A0A1Y1WWY3-F1
#
_entry.id   AF-A0A1Y1WWY3-F1
#
_cell.length_a   1.000
_cell.length_b   1.000
_cell.length_c   1.000
_cell.angle_alpha   90.00
_cell.angle_beta   90.00
_cell.angle_gamma   90.00
#
_symmetry.space_group_name_H-M   'P 1'
#
loop_
_entity.id
_entity.type
_entity.pdbx_description
1 polymer ?
#
loop_
_entity_poly.entity_id
_entity_poly.type
_entity_poly.pdbx_seq_one_letter_code
_entity_poly.pdbx_strand_id
1 'polypeptide(L)'
;MKNHFLFFTISTFFNYLFDSANASSNVPRYVYNPYTKKCLMAPSGSNKKVLVQDCENNSKFRWLVTTDSEDFFRSEFSNSNCLNLIDIDNGLLEVSKCEENNLMLFSNDGFIYSSSSTDEYCMGVGDGEPENENTVFFKECEMIDDQQWELWGKNPIDIVNAKTQKVWIYNEILDKCLYSGTTINSKPIIADCDDTNRAKWEVSISGDSFFRSLNKRMCLTVNNINTGAIVMGNCNGNSVITDINSTYNKESIMSSQSNEMCLGLMESNNPNETRLSLIKCDASKNDQHWKIYTNNPNDFAKCGPIKGQCPSGQCCNKNGICGTTSDFCNEGCQQKYGKCNVKTTTTTTTTTTTTTRTVLPTDDSEQDLTPKWIYNEYTDKCLYAQLTTNKKPMLKSCQDSIRFQWLTTPYPKGRFISKANESRCLRITDPESGELKVGTCKDDDIFEITYDGVIYSSSISDEFCMSVSEEDDTAYFKECDMIEGQIWTLWDRNPYEIVKAETHEVWIYNKKLDKCLYSGTYFNDKPTIGDCNDNNRNKWIVPVSGDGFYKSLSKKYCLNVNNINSGSIVMGTCDNNAIISDITFSYNKESITSPLDESKCLGFDSSNNSKLRLNKCNKNNDDQHWEIRTTNPSIIKCGAGIGNCPSGQCCSKDGICGTSNDFCGSGCQSKFGKCNITTTTTTRTTTTRTTTTTTTTTTTTTTTTTTTTTTTTTTTTTMKGAPTVNPNATPKWIYNPSAKICLWALSAIDKKPRIWECGEDEDFKWYLSPYPKGYIYSAYYEGRCFTLMDPVNGKIKVSDCTKASSYEFNYSEGLLYLDNDYSKCMGIGDGDPTNDNGAYLRPCKKDADQKWEIWDRNPSSVINADYQTVWIYNKYLNKCLLSGSKKTYRPIIGDCSNNNRSKWLIPVSGDGFIKSLYMPDTCINLSNAQRGTLIMKDCNNEAVFLDINKNNERIISPINNKCIGYYENDNTKLNLNTCDSNKEDQYWMISKSNPYTHNNVRCSSNKFCPENQCCSEDGYCGISNKHCGMGCQNGKCTLRCGSNFANQSCNQNCCSYYNWCGTSDDYCKISSRCQPAYGRCIN
;
A
#
# COMPACT_ATOMS: atom_id res chain seq x y z
N MET A 1 -38.85 29.01 78.00
CA MET A 1 -40.23 29.42 77.63
C MET A 1 -40.84 28.30 76.81
N LYS A 2 -42.09 27.95 77.13
CA LYS A 2 -42.96 26.91 76.53
C LYS A 2 -43.08 27.09 75.00
N ASN A 3 -43.42 26.12 74.13
CA ASN A 3 -44.58 25.23 74.16
C ASN A 3 -44.51 24.14 73.06
N HIS A 4 -45.18 23.01 73.30
CA HIS A 4 -45.56 21.94 72.37
C HIS A 4 -46.44 22.39 71.19
N PHE A 5 -46.43 21.67 70.05
CA PHE A 5 -47.55 20.83 69.59
C PHE A 5 -47.19 19.94 68.38
N LEU A 6 -47.78 18.75 68.36
CA LEU A 6 -47.65 17.66 67.39
C LEU A 6 -48.96 17.50 66.58
N PHE A 7 -48.86 16.90 65.39
CA PHE A 7 -49.89 16.33 64.49
C PHE A 7 -50.77 17.27 63.63
N PHE A 8 -50.66 17.14 62.29
CA PHE A 8 -51.69 16.51 61.44
C PHE A 8 -51.15 16.18 60.03
N THR A 9 -51.64 15.06 59.51
CA THR A 9 -51.40 14.41 58.20
C THR A 9 -52.16 15.07 57.04
N ILE A 10 -51.67 14.94 55.80
CA ILE A 10 -52.38 14.47 54.57
C ILE A 10 -51.73 15.06 53.30
N SER A 11 -51.14 14.14 52.51
CA SER A 11 -51.32 13.90 51.07
C SER A 11 -51.38 15.06 50.07
N THR A 12 -50.73 14.80 48.93
CA THR A 12 -50.61 15.57 47.67
C THR A 12 -49.43 16.54 47.62
N PHE A 13 -48.66 16.46 46.52
CA PHE A 13 -47.42 17.20 46.20
C PHE A 13 -46.08 16.61 46.65
N PHE A 14 -45.81 15.32 46.35
CA PHE A 14 -44.46 14.85 45.96
C PHE A 14 -44.60 13.61 45.06
N ASN A 15 -45.33 13.77 43.96
CA ASN A 15 -45.29 12.89 42.80
C ASN A 15 -45.11 13.81 41.60
N TYR A 16 -43.92 14.37 41.42
CA TYR A 16 -43.43 14.98 40.18
C TYR A 16 -41.99 15.42 40.47
N LEU A 17 -41.03 14.65 39.95
CA LEU A 17 -39.56 14.85 39.86
C LEU A 17 -38.77 13.61 40.28
N PHE A 18 -39.12 12.45 39.70
CA PHE A 18 -38.17 11.40 39.34
C PHE A 18 -38.70 10.78 38.06
N ASP A 19 -38.61 11.53 36.97
CA ASP A 19 -38.90 11.02 35.63
C ASP A 19 -38.05 11.80 34.63
N SER A 20 -36.79 11.39 34.52
CA SER A 20 -35.93 11.49 33.32
C SER A 20 -34.49 11.09 33.66
N ALA A 21 -34.27 9.81 33.95
CA ALA A 21 -33.00 9.16 33.68
C ALA A 21 -33.31 8.01 32.72
N ASN A 22 -32.64 7.99 31.57
CA ASN A 22 -32.91 7.12 30.43
C ASN A 22 -33.23 5.68 30.85
N ALA A 23 -34.44 5.23 30.57
CA ALA A 23 -34.84 3.84 30.65
C ALA A 23 -34.01 3.04 29.64
N SER A 24 -33.01 2.29 30.12
CA SER A 24 -32.35 1.23 29.35
C SER A 24 -32.63 -0.12 30.03
N SER A 25 -33.42 -0.96 29.32
CA SER A 25 -33.60 -2.41 29.47
C SER A 25 -33.89 -3.02 30.86
N ASN A 26 -35.13 -2.88 31.37
CA ASN A 26 -35.68 -3.68 32.49
C ASN A 26 -36.00 -5.16 32.12
N VAL A 27 -35.37 -5.73 31.10
CA VAL A 27 -35.68 -7.09 30.58
C VAL A 27 -34.64 -8.09 31.09
N PRO A 28 -35.04 -9.15 31.82
CA PRO A 28 -34.11 -10.20 32.25
C PRO A 28 -33.48 -10.93 31.07
N ARG A 29 -32.16 -11.15 31.13
CA ARG A 29 -31.35 -11.83 30.09
C ARG A 29 -30.61 -13.03 30.67
N TYR A 30 -30.24 -13.96 29.80
CA TYR A 30 -29.30 -15.03 30.12
C TYR A 30 -27.87 -14.50 29.99
N VAL A 31 -27.04 -14.77 30.98
CA VAL A 31 -25.59 -14.51 30.93
C VAL A 31 -24.93 -15.83 30.56
N TYR A 32 -24.54 -15.97 29.30
CA TYR A 32 -24.09 -17.22 28.68
C TYR A 32 -22.58 -17.21 28.51
N ASN A 33 -21.92 -18.32 28.83
CA ASN A 33 -20.50 -18.52 28.58
C ASN A 33 -20.33 -19.46 27.37
N PRO A 34 -19.82 -18.96 26.22
CA PRO A 34 -19.71 -19.75 24.98
C PRO A 34 -18.76 -20.94 25.10
N TYR A 35 -17.72 -20.84 25.93
CA TYR A 35 -16.73 -21.89 26.15
C TYR A 35 -17.33 -23.14 26.79
N THR A 36 -17.97 -22.95 27.94
CA THR A 36 -18.65 -24.04 28.67
C THR A 36 -20.01 -24.41 28.07
N LYS A 37 -20.57 -23.53 27.22
CA LYS A 37 -21.93 -23.61 26.67
C LYS A 37 -23.02 -23.62 27.75
N LYS A 38 -22.75 -22.98 28.88
CA LYS A 38 -23.62 -22.93 30.06
C LYS A 38 -24.00 -21.51 30.41
N CYS A 39 -25.08 -21.35 31.16
CA CYS A 39 -25.58 -20.08 31.65
C CYS A 39 -25.24 -19.88 33.13
N LEU A 40 -24.97 -18.62 33.50
CA LEU A 40 -24.80 -18.20 34.89
C LEU A 40 -26.09 -18.45 35.67
N MET A 41 -25.99 -19.22 36.75
CA MET A 41 -27.13 -19.58 37.59
C MET A 41 -27.05 -18.90 38.95
N ALA A 42 -28.13 -18.25 39.37
CA ALA A 42 -28.30 -17.79 40.74
C ALA A 42 -28.60 -18.98 41.68
N PRO A 43 -27.72 -19.27 42.67
CA PRO A 43 -27.91 -20.41 43.57
C PRO A 43 -29.10 -20.21 44.53
N SER A 44 -29.69 -21.31 44.99
CA SER A 44 -30.78 -21.28 45.98
C SER A 44 -30.23 -21.32 47.42
N GLY A 45 -30.33 -20.19 48.14
CA GLY A 45 -29.89 -20.00 49.52
C GLY A 45 -28.68 -19.05 49.67
N SER A 46 -28.53 -18.40 50.82
CA SER A 46 -27.40 -17.50 51.13
C SER A 46 -26.08 -18.28 51.29
N ASN A 47 -24.94 -17.61 51.04
CA ASN A 47 -23.57 -18.12 51.17
C ASN A 47 -23.25 -19.31 50.26
N LYS A 48 -23.79 -19.32 49.04
CA LYS A 48 -23.47 -20.34 48.04
C LYS A 48 -22.66 -19.76 46.89
N LYS A 49 -21.66 -20.53 46.46
CA LYS A 49 -20.86 -20.24 45.27
C LYS A 49 -21.75 -20.09 44.05
N VAL A 50 -21.41 -19.13 43.20
CA VAL A 50 -22.06 -18.90 41.91
C VAL A 50 -21.50 -19.87 40.87
N LEU A 51 -22.39 -20.47 40.07
CA LEU A 51 -22.05 -21.55 39.15
C LEU A 51 -22.59 -21.27 37.75
N VAL A 52 -21.99 -21.93 36.74
CA VAL A 52 -22.60 -22.11 35.42
C VAL A 52 -23.25 -23.48 35.30
N GLN A 53 -24.44 -23.54 34.70
CA GLN A 53 -25.19 -24.78 34.43
C GLN A 53 -25.88 -24.73 33.07
N ASP A 54 -26.38 -25.88 32.60
CA ASP A 54 -27.14 -25.95 31.35
C ASP A 54 -28.32 -24.96 31.37
N CYS A 55 -28.47 -24.19 30.30
CA CYS A 55 -29.42 -23.07 30.27
C CYS A 55 -30.88 -23.56 30.31
N GLU A 56 -31.60 -23.24 31.37
CA GLU A 56 -33.02 -23.60 31.52
C GLU A 56 -33.98 -22.40 31.40
N ASN A 57 -35.23 -22.68 31.01
CA ASN A 57 -36.29 -21.67 30.90
C ASN A 57 -36.95 -21.37 32.27
N ASN A 58 -36.17 -20.94 33.25
CA ASN A 58 -36.66 -20.49 34.57
C ASN A 58 -35.88 -19.27 35.10
N SER A 59 -36.41 -18.64 36.15
CA SER A 59 -35.87 -17.38 36.68
C SER A 59 -34.48 -17.47 37.31
N LYS A 60 -33.95 -18.67 37.61
CA LYS A 60 -32.60 -18.82 38.20
C LYS A 60 -31.48 -18.46 37.21
N PHE A 61 -31.77 -18.53 35.92
CA PHE A 61 -30.80 -18.26 34.85
C PHE A 61 -30.98 -16.87 34.22
N ARG A 62 -31.90 -16.07 34.75
CA ARG A 62 -32.25 -14.76 34.20
C ARG A 62 -31.82 -13.64 35.13
N TRP A 63 -31.11 -12.69 34.56
CA TRP A 63 -30.45 -11.59 35.24
C TRP A 63 -30.86 -10.26 34.62
N LEU A 64 -31.18 -9.28 35.44
CA LEU A 64 -31.34 -7.89 35.03
C LEU A 64 -29.94 -7.27 34.98
N VAL A 65 -29.53 -6.90 33.77
CA VAL A 65 -28.19 -6.41 33.45
C VAL A 65 -28.31 -5.15 32.60
N THR A 66 -27.60 -4.10 33.02
CA THR A 66 -27.45 -2.85 32.26
C THR A 66 -26.17 -2.94 31.43
N THR A 67 -26.23 -2.56 30.15
CA THR A 67 -25.05 -2.47 29.27
C THR A 67 -24.52 -1.03 29.26
N ASP A 68 -23.21 -0.85 29.04
CA ASP A 68 -22.55 0.45 28.89
C ASP A 68 -22.44 1.33 30.17
N SER A 69 -22.82 0.80 31.34
CA SER A 69 -22.60 1.45 32.64
C SER A 69 -22.40 0.43 33.75
N GLU A 70 -21.65 0.79 34.79
CA GLU A 70 -21.57 0.03 36.04
C GLU A 70 -22.94 0.01 36.72
N ASP A 71 -23.50 -1.18 36.93
CA ASP A 71 -24.77 -1.34 37.61
C ASP A 71 -24.84 -2.72 38.29
N PHE A 72 -25.90 -2.93 39.06
CA PHE A 72 -26.18 -4.17 39.75
C PHE A 72 -26.64 -5.27 38.81
N PHE A 73 -25.98 -6.43 38.82
CA PHE A 73 -26.50 -7.65 38.22
C PHE A 73 -27.51 -8.30 39.17
N ARG A 74 -28.81 -8.05 38.93
CA ARG A 74 -29.88 -8.52 39.80
C ARG A 74 -30.46 -9.84 39.29
N SER A 75 -30.51 -10.84 40.15
CA SER A 75 -31.16 -12.12 39.84
C SER A 75 -32.69 -11.98 39.89
N GLU A 76 -33.37 -12.47 38.86
CA GLU A 76 -34.83 -12.48 38.82
C GLU A 76 -35.43 -13.47 39.84
N PHE A 77 -34.71 -14.54 40.18
CA PHE A 77 -35.18 -15.58 41.10
C PHE A 77 -35.19 -15.16 42.57
N SER A 78 -34.21 -14.37 43.01
CA SER A 78 -33.91 -14.15 44.43
C SER A 78 -34.33 -12.76 44.93
N ASN A 79 -35.57 -12.35 44.68
CA ASN A 79 -36.09 -11.01 45.06
C ASN A 79 -35.19 -9.84 44.63
N SER A 80 -34.54 -9.95 43.46
CA SER A 80 -33.60 -8.95 42.95
C SER A 80 -32.32 -8.75 43.78
N ASN A 81 -31.91 -9.78 44.53
CA ASN A 81 -30.55 -9.89 45.08
C ASN A 81 -29.49 -9.78 43.96
N CYS A 82 -28.33 -9.26 44.31
CA CYS A 82 -27.26 -8.92 43.39
C CYS A 82 -26.11 -9.91 43.44
N LEU A 83 -25.42 -10.04 42.31
CA LEU A 83 -24.11 -10.68 42.23
C LEU A 83 -23.06 -9.74 42.86
N ASN A 84 -22.40 -10.19 43.93
CA ASN A 84 -21.42 -9.41 44.68
C ASN A 84 -20.06 -10.13 44.71
N LEU A 85 -18.98 -9.35 44.60
CA LEU A 85 -17.61 -9.82 44.86
C LEU A 85 -17.34 -9.70 46.36
N ILE A 86 -17.26 -10.84 47.05
CA ILE A 86 -17.15 -10.88 48.52
C ILE A 86 -15.72 -11.05 49.03
N ASP A 87 -14.81 -11.51 48.16
CA ASP A 87 -13.39 -11.66 48.44
C ASP A 87 -12.61 -11.28 47.19
N ILE A 88 -11.91 -10.14 47.23
CA ILE A 88 -11.13 -9.62 46.10
C ILE A 88 -9.87 -10.47 45.89
N ASP A 89 -9.23 -10.93 46.96
CA ASP A 89 -7.97 -11.66 46.90
C ASP A 89 -8.16 -13.06 46.30
N ASN A 90 -9.28 -13.72 46.62
CA ASN A 90 -9.62 -15.04 46.10
C ASN A 90 -10.65 -15.01 44.95
N GLY A 91 -11.13 -13.83 44.56
CA GLY A 91 -12.08 -13.65 43.46
C GLY A 91 -13.47 -14.26 43.68
N LEU A 92 -13.91 -14.43 44.93
CA LEU A 92 -15.14 -15.19 45.24
C LEU A 92 -16.41 -14.35 45.04
N LEU A 93 -17.39 -14.95 44.35
CA LEU A 93 -18.69 -14.35 44.06
C LEU A 93 -19.83 -15.00 44.86
N GLU A 94 -20.80 -14.19 45.25
CA GLU A 94 -22.05 -14.61 45.90
C GLU A 94 -23.27 -13.84 45.37
N VAL A 95 -24.46 -14.46 45.41
CA VAL A 95 -25.74 -13.76 45.22
C VAL A 95 -26.36 -13.38 46.57
N SER A 96 -26.28 -12.10 46.95
CA SER A 96 -26.77 -11.59 48.23
C SER A 96 -27.45 -10.21 48.08
N LYS A 97 -27.70 -9.47 49.17
CA LYS A 97 -28.31 -8.13 49.04
C LYS A 97 -27.37 -7.22 48.27
N CYS A 98 -27.92 -6.30 47.48
CA CYS A 98 -27.13 -5.37 46.68
C CYS A 98 -26.32 -4.42 47.58
N GLU A 99 -25.00 -4.41 47.39
CA GLU A 99 -24.07 -3.57 48.14
C GLU A 99 -23.54 -2.44 47.26
N GLU A 100 -23.58 -1.19 47.73
CA GLU A 100 -23.29 0.01 46.92
C GLU A 100 -21.92 0.02 46.24
N ASN A 101 -20.95 -0.76 46.73
CA ASN A 101 -19.60 -0.82 46.18
C ASN A 101 -19.37 -2.00 45.20
N ASN A 102 -20.36 -2.89 45.05
CA ASN A 102 -20.28 -4.12 44.25
C ASN A 102 -21.09 -3.98 42.95
N LEU A 103 -20.73 -2.99 42.13
CA LEU A 103 -21.30 -2.83 40.80
C LEU A 103 -20.55 -3.70 39.80
N MET A 104 -21.28 -4.21 38.81
CA MET A 104 -20.73 -5.02 37.73
C MET A 104 -20.84 -4.26 36.41
N LEU A 105 -19.85 -4.41 35.54
CA LEU A 105 -19.84 -3.82 34.21
C LEU A 105 -19.77 -4.94 33.17
N PHE A 106 -20.84 -5.09 32.38
CA PHE A 106 -20.79 -5.86 31.14
C PHE A 106 -20.22 -4.98 30.03
N SER A 107 -18.98 -5.26 29.63
CA SER A 107 -18.31 -4.51 28.58
C SER A 107 -18.70 -5.01 27.19
N ASN A 108 -18.62 -4.13 26.19
CA ASN A 108 -18.96 -4.45 24.79
C ASN A 108 -18.06 -5.52 24.16
N ASP A 109 -16.91 -5.83 24.80
CA ASP A 109 -16.01 -6.91 24.41
C ASP A 109 -16.41 -8.29 24.96
N GLY A 110 -17.53 -8.38 25.70
CA GLY A 110 -18.06 -9.64 26.23
C GLY A 110 -17.47 -10.05 27.58
N PHE A 111 -16.77 -9.15 28.28
CA PHE A 111 -16.20 -9.42 29.59
C PHE A 111 -16.97 -8.71 30.70
N ILE A 112 -16.93 -9.28 31.91
CA ILE A 112 -17.63 -8.75 33.09
C ILE A 112 -16.60 -8.34 34.14
N TYR A 113 -16.67 -7.08 34.56
CA TYR A 113 -15.79 -6.46 35.55
C TYR A 113 -16.57 -6.07 36.81
N SER A 114 -15.85 -5.84 37.90
CA SER A 114 -16.40 -5.35 39.16
C SER A 114 -15.78 -3.98 39.47
N SER A 115 -16.60 -3.04 39.95
CA SER A 115 -16.13 -1.75 40.47
C SER A 115 -15.24 -1.90 41.71
N SER A 116 -15.31 -3.07 42.37
CA SER A 116 -14.50 -3.39 43.55
C SER A 116 -13.13 -4.03 43.22
N SER A 117 -12.84 -4.33 41.95
CA SER A 117 -11.54 -4.87 41.50
C SER A 117 -10.84 -3.93 40.50
N THR A 118 -9.55 -4.17 40.23
CA THR A 118 -8.90 -3.52 39.08
C THR A 118 -9.41 -4.14 37.78
N ASP A 119 -9.30 -3.42 36.66
CA ASP A 119 -9.64 -3.95 35.31
C ASP A 119 -8.74 -5.11 34.87
N GLU A 120 -7.71 -5.42 35.66
CA GLU A 120 -6.84 -6.57 35.48
C GLU A 120 -7.54 -7.85 35.89
N TYR A 121 -8.68 -7.80 36.60
CA TYR A 121 -9.45 -8.96 36.99
C TYR A 121 -10.86 -8.91 36.39
N CYS A 122 -11.31 -10.04 35.83
CA CYS A 122 -12.63 -10.19 35.25
C CYS A 122 -13.22 -11.54 35.61
N MET A 123 -14.53 -11.62 35.45
CA MET A 123 -15.30 -12.82 35.72
C MET A 123 -14.97 -13.92 34.72
N GLY A 124 -14.58 -15.09 35.21
CA GLY A 124 -14.32 -16.28 34.41
C GLY A 124 -14.82 -17.56 35.09
N VAL A 125 -14.89 -18.63 34.31
CA VAL A 125 -15.31 -19.95 34.80
C VAL A 125 -14.08 -20.80 35.13
N GLY A 126 -14.08 -21.40 36.32
CA GLY A 126 -13.00 -22.25 36.81
C GLY A 126 -11.74 -21.47 37.20
N ASP A 127 -10.91 -22.13 38.00
CA ASP A 127 -9.61 -21.64 38.50
C ASP A 127 -8.44 -22.57 38.09
N GLY A 128 -8.69 -23.51 37.17
CA GLY A 128 -7.74 -24.54 36.75
C GLY A 128 -7.83 -25.85 37.53
N GLU A 129 -8.56 -25.88 38.65
CA GLU A 129 -8.79 -27.10 39.42
C GLU A 129 -10.07 -27.84 38.95
N PRO A 130 -10.03 -29.18 38.76
CA PRO A 130 -11.18 -29.94 38.26
C PRO A 130 -12.43 -29.83 39.13
N GLU A 131 -12.28 -29.61 40.43
CA GLU A 131 -13.39 -29.47 41.38
C GLU A 131 -14.18 -28.16 41.24
N ASN A 132 -13.57 -27.16 40.59
CA ASN A 132 -14.13 -25.83 40.42
C ASN A 132 -14.49 -25.53 38.96
N GLU A 133 -14.52 -26.52 38.07
CA GLU A 133 -14.76 -26.38 36.63
C GLU A 133 -16.06 -25.64 36.25
N ASN A 134 -17.05 -25.60 37.13
CA ASN A 134 -18.34 -24.94 36.92
C ASN A 134 -18.55 -23.73 37.85
N THR A 135 -17.56 -23.40 38.68
CA THR A 135 -17.60 -22.27 39.60
C THR A 135 -17.15 -21.01 38.90
N VAL A 136 -17.75 -19.87 39.25
CA VAL A 136 -17.40 -18.56 38.67
C VAL A 136 -16.57 -17.75 39.66
N PHE A 137 -15.47 -17.18 39.18
CA PHE A 137 -14.53 -16.36 39.96
C PHE A 137 -14.16 -15.08 39.24
N PHE A 138 -13.65 -14.09 39.98
CA PHE A 138 -12.82 -13.03 39.44
C PHE A 138 -11.36 -13.48 39.41
N LYS A 139 -10.75 -13.48 38.23
CA LYS A 139 -9.34 -13.84 38.04
C LYS A 139 -8.70 -12.92 37.01
N GLU A 140 -7.38 -12.96 36.90
CA GLU A 140 -6.64 -12.09 36.00
C GLU A 140 -7.16 -12.20 34.56
N CYS A 141 -7.42 -11.08 33.91
CA CYS A 141 -7.95 -11.00 32.55
C CYS A 141 -6.91 -11.40 31.52
N GLU A 142 -6.83 -12.69 31.26
CA GLU A 142 -6.04 -13.32 30.22
C GLU A 142 -6.71 -13.24 28.84
N MET A 143 -8.00 -12.87 28.79
CA MET A 143 -8.79 -12.72 27.56
C MET A 143 -9.04 -14.04 26.83
N ILE A 144 -9.11 -15.12 27.59
CA ILE A 144 -9.36 -16.47 27.09
C ILE A 144 -10.85 -16.82 27.13
N ASP A 145 -11.23 -17.88 26.41
CA ASP A 145 -12.64 -18.21 26.11
C ASP A 145 -13.52 -18.42 27.36
N ASP A 146 -12.95 -18.89 28.47
CA ASP A 146 -13.66 -19.12 29.74
C ASP A 146 -14.02 -17.82 30.49
N GLN A 147 -13.44 -16.69 30.09
CA GLN A 147 -13.72 -15.34 30.59
C GLN A 147 -14.68 -14.56 29.68
N GLN A 148 -15.05 -15.13 28.52
CA GLN A 148 -16.00 -14.50 27.61
C GLN A 148 -17.44 -14.84 27.99
N TRP A 149 -18.30 -13.82 27.90
CA TRP A 149 -19.71 -13.86 28.25
C TRP A 149 -20.54 -13.15 27.19
N GLU A 150 -21.76 -13.65 26.99
CA GLU A 150 -22.73 -13.09 26.07
C GLU A 150 -24.06 -12.86 26.80
N LEU A 151 -24.74 -11.76 26.48
CA LEU A 151 -26.09 -11.50 26.95
C LEU A 151 -27.11 -11.96 25.92
N TRP A 152 -28.05 -12.80 26.34
CA TRP A 152 -29.08 -13.33 25.47
C TRP A 152 -30.48 -13.01 26.00
N GLY A 153 -31.33 -12.40 25.16
CA GLY A 153 -32.74 -12.14 25.50
C GLY A 153 -33.63 -13.38 25.42
N LYS A 154 -33.12 -14.48 24.83
CA LYS A 154 -33.80 -15.77 24.66
C LYS A 154 -32.87 -16.87 25.12
N ASN A 155 -33.39 -18.05 25.43
CA ASN A 155 -32.55 -19.16 25.84
C ASN A 155 -31.58 -19.55 24.71
N PRO A 156 -30.26 -19.49 24.93
CA PRO A 156 -29.26 -19.78 23.90
C PRO A 156 -29.42 -21.18 23.28
N ILE A 157 -29.80 -22.17 24.07
CA ILE A 157 -29.92 -23.58 23.65
C ILE A 157 -31.06 -23.74 22.64
N ASP A 158 -32.17 -23.03 22.82
CA ASP A 158 -33.34 -23.08 21.94
C ASP A 158 -33.01 -22.48 20.56
N ILE A 159 -32.16 -21.44 20.52
CA ILE A 159 -31.74 -20.77 19.29
C ILE A 159 -30.67 -21.57 18.55
N VAL A 160 -29.62 -22.02 19.25
CA VAL A 160 -28.47 -22.70 18.63
C VAL A 160 -28.86 -24.06 18.04
N ASN A 161 -29.82 -24.76 18.67
CA ASN A 161 -30.29 -26.08 18.22
C ASN A 161 -31.53 -26.03 17.32
N ALA A 162 -31.97 -24.83 16.90
CA ALA A 162 -33.13 -24.69 16.04
C ALA A 162 -32.93 -25.40 14.68
N LYS A 163 -33.99 -26.04 14.17
CA LYS A 163 -33.96 -26.65 12.83
C LYS A 163 -33.97 -25.56 11.75
N THR A 164 -32.99 -25.59 10.86
CA THR A 164 -32.80 -24.55 9.84
C THR A 164 -33.20 -24.97 8.43
N GLN A 165 -33.43 -23.98 7.56
CA GLN A 165 -33.65 -24.10 6.13
C GLN A 165 -32.83 -23.06 5.36
N LYS A 166 -32.50 -23.36 4.09
CA LYS A 166 -31.76 -22.45 3.19
C LYS A 166 -32.74 -21.63 2.37
N VAL A 167 -32.55 -20.32 2.34
CA VAL A 167 -33.53 -19.37 1.81
C VAL A 167 -32.88 -18.14 1.17
N TRP A 168 -33.69 -17.40 0.43
CA TRP A 168 -33.46 -16.01 0.03
C TRP A 168 -34.35 -15.12 0.87
N ILE A 169 -33.80 -14.00 1.33
CA ILE A 169 -34.55 -12.95 2.01
C ILE A 169 -34.77 -11.84 0.98
N TYR A 170 -36.02 -11.62 0.60
CA TYR A 170 -36.37 -10.81 -0.56
C TYR A 170 -37.37 -9.72 -0.19
N ASN A 171 -37.10 -8.50 -0.63
CA ASN A 171 -38.04 -7.40 -0.57
C ASN A 171 -38.80 -7.33 -1.90
N GLU A 172 -40.10 -7.65 -1.89
CA GLU A 172 -40.92 -7.74 -3.10
C GLU A 172 -41.18 -6.38 -3.76
N ILE A 173 -41.18 -5.31 -2.97
CA ILE A 173 -41.52 -3.97 -3.45
C ILE A 173 -40.31 -3.32 -4.11
N LEU A 174 -39.12 -3.49 -3.51
CA LEU A 174 -37.86 -3.00 -4.06
C LEU A 174 -37.28 -3.90 -5.16
N ASP A 175 -37.76 -5.13 -5.27
CA ASP A 175 -37.23 -6.14 -6.19
C ASP A 175 -35.73 -6.44 -5.93
N LYS A 176 -35.36 -6.64 -4.66
CA LYS A 176 -33.98 -6.89 -4.23
C LYS A 176 -33.89 -7.96 -3.14
N CYS A 177 -32.82 -8.74 -3.16
CA CYS A 177 -32.47 -9.68 -2.11
C CYS A 177 -31.50 -9.05 -1.10
N LEU A 178 -31.57 -9.52 0.15
CA LEU A 178 -30.60 -9.23 1.19
C LEU A 178 -29.32 -10.05 0.96
N TYR A 179 -28.19 -9.37 0.89
CA TYR A 179 -26.86 -9.95 0.73
C TYR A 179 -26.04 -9.78 1.99
N SER A 180 -25.37 -10.84 2.40
CA SER A 180 -24.42 -10.75 3.50
C SER A 180 -23.21 -9.89 3.10
N GLY A 181 -22.56 -9.26 4.08
CA GLY A 181 -21.22 -8.74 3.90
C GLY A 181 -20.17 -9.83 3.59
N THR A 182 -18.96 -9.44 3.22
CA THR A 182 -17.86 -10.33 2.78
C THR A 182 -16.91 -10.75 3.90
N THR A 183 -16.85 -10.00 4.99
CA THR A 183 -16.02 -10.25 6.18
C THR A 183 -16.81 -10.00 7.48
N ILE A 184 -16.26 -10.41 8.61
CA ILE A 184 -16.73 -9.90 9.91
C ILE A 184 -16.68 -8.37 9.91
N ASN A 185 -17.63 -7.74 10.58
CA ASN A 185 -17.88 -6.30 10.67
C ASN A 185 -18.28 -5.60 9.35
N SER A 186 -18.29 -6.31 8.22
CA SER A 186 -18.80 -5.73 6.97
C SER A 186 -20.32 -5.60 6.98
N LYS A 187 -20.84 -4.54 6.37
CA LYS A 187 -22.29 -4.29 6.32
C LYS A 187 -22.99 -5.23 5.33
N PRO A 188 -24.20 -5.73 5.66
CA PRO A 188 -25.07 -6.35 4.66
C PRO A 188 -25.53 -5.29 3.64
N ILE A 189 -25.88 -5.74 2.43
CA ILE A 189 -26.36 -4.87 1.35
C ILE A 189 -27.64 -5.45 0.74
N ILE A 190 -28.34 -4.68 -0.10
CA ILE A 190 -29.37 -5.23 -0.99
C ILE A 190 -28.89 -5.22 -2.44
N ALA A 191 -29.18 -6.28 -3.19
CA ALA A 191 -28.80 -6.39 -4.60
C ALA A 191 -29.80 -7.26 -5.37
N ASP A 192 -29.66 -7.32 -6.70
CA ASP A 192 -30.44 -8.25 -7.52
C ASP A 192 -30.19 -9.69 -7.09
N CYS A 193 -31.25 -10.48 -6.92
CA CYS A 193 -31.14 -11.85 -6.42
C CYS A 193 -30.28 -12.74 -7.34
N ASP A 194 -29.40 -13.56 -6.77
CA ASP A 194 -28.67 -14.58 -7.50
C ASP A 194 -28.52 -15.86 -6.67
N ASP A 195 -27.84 -16.85 -7.23
CA ASP A 195 -27.60 -18.15 -6.61
C ASP A 195 -26.32 -18.24 -5.77
N THR A 196 -25.63 -17.11 -5.55
CA THR A 196 -24.41 -17.09 -4.76
C THR A 196 -24.71 -17.35 -3.28
N ASN A 197 -23.71 -17.86 -2.57
CA ASN A 197 -23.80 -18.05 -1.12
C ASN A 197 -23.96 -16.73 -0.34
N ARG A 198 -23.67 -15.58 -0.97
CA ARG A 198 -23.81 -14.25 -0.38
C ARG A 198 -25.28 -13.79 -0.37
N ALA A 199 -26.09 -14.22 -1.33
CA ALA A 199 -27.52 -13.96 -1.42
C ALA A 199 -28.38 -14.93 -0.58
N LYS A 200 -27.77 -16.03 -0.11
CA LYS A 200 -28.45 -17.13 0.58
C LYS A 200 -28.21 -17.09 2.08
N TRP A 201 -29.28 -17.36 2.81
CA TRP A 201 -29.29 -17.38 4.27
C TRP A 201 -29.79 -18.73 4.77
N GLU A 202 -29.30 -19.10 5.93
CA GLU A 202 -29.78 -20.21 6.72
C GLU A 202 -30.54 -19.62 7.91
N VAL A 203 -31.83 -19.91 7.98
CA VAL A 203 -32.77 -19.38 8.97
C VAL A 203 -33.57 -20.52 9.58
N SER A 204 -34.10 -20.37 10.79
CA SER A 204 -34.97 -21.40 11.37
C SER A 204 -36.25 -21.58 10.54
N ILE A 205 -36.79 -22.81 10.55
CA ILE A 205 -38.09 -23.13 9.95
C ILE A 205 -39.22 -22.43 10.72
N SER A 206 -39.05 -22.21 12.02
CA SER A 206 -40.03 -21.54 12.89
C SER A 206 -39.37 -21.01 14.15
N GLY A 207 -39.87 -19.89 14.69
CA GLY A 207 -39.36 -19.29 15.92
C GLY A 207 -38.12 -18.42 15.72
N ASP A 208 -37.72 -17.74 16.80
CA ASP A 208 -36.58 -16.83 16.82
C ASP A 208 -35.30 -17.58 16.43
N SER A 209 -34.46 -16.97 15.60
CA SER A 209 -33.25 -17.65 15.11
C SER A 209 -32.20 -16.71 14.57
N PHE A 210 -31.07 -17.30 14.19
CA PHE A 210 -30.05 -16.61 13.43
C PHE A 210 -30.40 -16.49 11.97
N PHE A 211 -30.05 -15.34 11.39
CA PHE A 211 -29.92 -15.21 9.95
C PHE A 211 -28.45 -15.44 9.61
N ARG A 212 -28.11 -16.70 9.29
CA ARG A 212 -26.73 -17.12 9.06
C ARG A 212 -26.41 -17.17 7.57
N SER A 213 -25.47 -16.37 7.11
CA SER A 213 -25.03 -16.34 5.72
C SER A 213 -24.42 -17.68 5.29
N LEU A 214 -24.72 -18.14 4.07
CA LEU A 214 -24.07 -19.35 3.52
C LEU A 214 -22.63 -19.11 3.05
N ASN A 215 -22.18 -17.85 2.93
CA ASN A 215 -20.87 -17.52 2.38
C ASN A 215 -19.72 -17.87 3.36
N LYS A 216 -19.83 -17.41 4.60
CA LYS A 216 -18.83 -17.62 5.68
C LYS A 216 -19.46 -18.04 7.01
N ARG A 217 -20.73 -18.45 7.01
CA ARG A 217 -21.49 -18.81 8.23
C ARG A 217 -21.55 -17.70 9.30
N MET A 218 -21.33 -16.45 8.89
CA MET A 218 -21.51 -15.26 9.72
C MET A 218 -23.00 -14.95 9.88
N CYS A 219 -23.38 -14.39 11.01
CA CYS A 219 -24.74 -13.99 11.28
C CYS A 219 -24.96 -12.50 11.03
N LEU A 220 -26.20 -12.13 10.69
CA LEU A 220 -26.63 -10.73 10.74
C LEU A 220 -26.66 -10.30 12.21
N THR A 221 -25.79 -9.36 12.58
CA THR A 221 -25.54 -8.96 13.97
C THR A 221 -25.86 -7.49 14.16
N VAL A 222 -26.55 -7.17 15.26
CA VAL A 222 -26.75 -5.78 15.68
C VAL A 222 -25.51 -5.33 16.45
N ASN A 223 -24.76 -4.40 15.87
CA ASN A 223 -23.55 -3.84 16.49
C ASN A 223 -23.89 -2.81 17.56
N ASN A 224 -24.89 -1.96 17.29
CA ASN A 224 -25.35 -0.95 18.25
C ASN A 224 -26.84 -0.71 18.02
N ILE A 225 -27.67 -1.07 19.00
CA ILE A 225 -29.12 -0.95 18.89
C ILE A 225 -29.60 0.51 18.92
N ASN A 226 -28.87 1.39 19.60
CA ASN A 226 -29.22 2.81 19.72
C ASN A 226 -29.01 3.56 18.40
N THR A 227 -27.94 3.25 17.67
CA THR A 227 -27.69 3.81 16.33
C THR A 227 -28.37 3.02 15.22
N GLY A 228 -28.84 1.81 15.52
CA GLY A 228 -29.39 0.87 14.55
C GLY A 228 -28.34 0.18 13.68
N ALA A 229 -27.06 0.33 13.98
CA ALA A 229 -25.97 -0.20 13.17
C ALA A 229 -25.98 -1.74 13.15
N ILE A 230 -25.95 -2.30 11.94
CA ILE A 230 -25.90 -3.75 11.68
C ILE A 230 -24.66 -4.12 10.88
N VAL A 231 -24.10 -5.29 11.16
CA VAL A 231 -22.91 -5.84 10.51
C VAL A 231 -23.03 -7.36 10.37
N MET A 232 -22.14 -7.98 9.62
CA MET A 232 -21.93 -9.43 9.68
C MET A 232 -21.01 -9.75 10.86
N GLY A 233 -21.43 -10.60 11.77
CA GLY A 233 -20.64 -10.98 12.95
C GLY A 233 -20.68 -12.48 13.24
N ASN A 234 -20.08 -12.86 14.36
CA ASN A 234 -20.26 -14.20 14.93
C ASN A 234 -21.70 -14.38 15.41
N CYS A 235 -22.21 -15.61 15.35
CA CYS A 235 -23.57 -15.94 15.77
C CYS A 235 -23.67 -16.00 17.29
N ASN A 236 -24.09 -14.89 17.90
CA ASN A 236 -24.19 -14.70 19.35
C ASN A 236 -25.55 -14.07 19.73
N GLY A 237 -25.77 -13.77 21.01
CA GLY A 237 -27.01 -13.15 21.50
C GLY A 237 -27.44 -11.87 20.76
N ASN A 238 -26.49 -11.10 20.22
CA ASN A 238 -26.77 -9.87 19.46
C ASN A 238 -27.25 -10.13 18.02
N SER A 239 -27.15 -11.37 17.56
CA SER A 239 -27.50 -11.81 16.21
C SER A 239 -28.86 -12.50 16.13
N VAL A 240 -29.58 -12.59 17.24
CA VAL A 240 -30.90 -13.24 17.30
C VAL A 240 -31.95 -12.34 16.66
N ILE A 241 -32.58 -12.88 15.62
CA ILE A 241 -33.66 -12.25 14.86
C ILE A 241 -34.98 -12.90 15.27
N THR A 242 -35.98 -12.07 15.55
CA THR A 242 -37.33 -12.52 15.87
C THR A 242 -37.99 -13.16 14.66
N ASP A 243 -38.76 -14.23 14.85
CA ASP A 243 -39.49 -14.88 13.75
C ASP A 243 -40.32 -13.84 12.97
N ILE A 244 -40.00 -13.64 11.69
CA ILE A 244 -40.65 -12.64 10.81
C ILE A 244 -42.18 -12.80 10.84
N ASN A 245 -42.71 -14.03 10.97
CA ASN A 245 -44.16 -14.24 10.98
C ASN A 245 -44.84 -13.74 12.27
N SER A 246 -44.05 -13.43 13.30
CA SER A 246 -44.48 -12.93 14.61
C SER A 246 -44.16 -11.44 14.83
N THR A 247 -43.53 -10.77 13.85
CA THR A 247 -43.09 -9.36 13.97
C THR A 247 -44.21 -8.35 13.69
N TYR A 248 -43.89 -7.06 13.89
CA TYR A 248 -44.78 -5.90 13.87
C TYR A 248 -45.86 -5.91 12.76
N ASN A 249 -45.51 -6.30 11.53
CA ASN A 249 -46.43 -6.41 10.39
C ASN A 249 -46.41 -7.81 9.72
N LYS A 250 -45.81 -8.82 10.38
CA LYS A 250 -45.55 -10.18 9.85
C LYS A 250 -44.62 -10.25 8.63
N GLU A 251 -43.99 -9.14 8.26
CA GLU A 251 -43.08 -9.03 7.11
C GLU A 251 -41.80 -8.25 7.48
N SER A 252 -41.62 -7.83 8.73
CA SER A 252 -40.45 -7.07 9.16
C SER A 252 -39.42 -7.97 9.84
N ILE A 253 -38.14 -7.71 9.55
CA ILE A 253 -37.02 -8.33 10.24
C ILE A 253 -36.70 -7.48 11.47
N MET A 254 -36.83 -8.07 12.66
CA MET A 254 -36.63 -7.40 13.94
C MET A 254 -35.58 -8.16 14.77
N SER A 255 -34.78 -7.43 15.54
CA SER A 255 -33.83 -8.05 16.48
C SER A 255 -34.54 -8.39 17.79
N SER A 256 -34.11 -9.45 18.48
CA SER A 256 -34.60 -9.73 19.83
C SER A 256 -34.22 -8.66 20.86
N GLN A 257 -33.31 -7.75 20.53
CA GLN A 257 -32.88 -6.64 21.39
C GLN A 257 -33.88 -5.48 21.45
N SER A 258 -34.77 -5.34 20.47
CA SER A 258 -35.78 -4.27 20.44
C SER A 258 -37.02 -4.70 19.65
N ASN A 259 -38.20 -4.41 20.21
CA ASN A 259 -39.48 -4.62 19.55
C ASN A 259 -39.99 -3.40 18.76
N GLU A 260 -39.18 -2.34 18.61
CA GLU A 260 -39.57 -1.10 17.92
C GLU A 260 -38.73 -0.80 16.68
N MET A 261 -37.67 -1.58 16.44
CA MET A 261 -36.69 -1.36 15.38
C MET A 261 -36.73 -2.48 14.34
N CYS A 262 -36.88 -2.11 13.07
CA CYS A 262 -37.03 -2.98 11.91
C CYS A 262 -35.91 -2.75 10.89
N LEU A 263 -35.48 -3.80 10.20
CA LEU A 263 -34.50 -3.69 9.11
C LEU A 263 -35.09 -2.92 7.93
N GLY A 264 -34.45 -1.83 7.54
CA GLY A 264 -34.82 -1.01 6.40
C GLY A 264 -33.65 -0.22 5.83
N LEU A 265 -33.93 0.58 4.81
CA LEU A 265 -32.98 1.52 4.21
C LEU A 265 -33.02 2.85 4.97
N MET A 266 -31.83 3.34 5.31
CA MET A 266 -31.66 4.69 5.83
C MET A 266 -31.71 5.70 4.68
N GLU A 267 -32.38 6.83 4.87
CA GLU A 267 -32.42 7.91 3.87
C GLU A 267 -30.99 8.43 3.61
N SER A 268 -30.48 8.23 2.39
CA SER A 268 -29.19 8.77 1.92
C SER A 268 -29.42 9.76 0.80
N ASN A 269 -28.65 10.85 0.81
CA ASN A 269 -28.62 11.84 -0.27
C ASN A 269 -27.91 11.31 -1.53
N ASN A 270 -27.32 10.11 -1.45
CA ASN A 270 -26.67 9.43 -2.55
C ASN A 270 -27.57 8.28 -3.07
N PRO A 271 -28.12 8.38 -4.30
CA PRO A 271 -29.01 7.35 -4.86
C PRO A 271 -28.33 5.99 -5.15
N ASN A 272 -27.00 5.92 -5.06
CA ASN A 272 -26.22 4.68 -5.20
C ASN A 272 -25.84 4.03 -3.86
N GLU A 273 -26.16 4.66 -2.73
CA GLU A 273 -25.78 4.17 -1.41
C GLU A 273 -26.98 3.48 -0.73
N THR A 274 -27.05 2.14 -0.79
CA THR A 274 -28.03 1.37 -0.01
C THR A 274 -27.49 1.11 1.40
N ARG A 275 -27.78 2.02 2.34
CA ARG A 275 -27.42 1.85 3.76
C ARG A 275 -28.53 1.08 4.48
N LEU A 276 -28.34 -0.22 4.67
CA LEU A 276 -29.21 -0.99 5.55
C LEU A 276 -28.91 -0.66 7.02
N SER A 277 -29.96 -0.47 7.81
CA SER A 277 -29.89 -0.22 9.25
C SER A 277 -31.15 -0.74 9.93
N LEU A 278 -31.10 -0.95 11.24
CA LEU A 278 -32.32 -1.00 12.04
C LEU A 278 -32.83 0.43 12.22
N ILE A 279 -34.06 0.68 11.82
CA ILE A 279 -34.76 1.96 11.95
C ILE A 279 -36.13 1.73 12.58
N LYS A 280 -36.81 2.78 13.05
CA LYS A 280 -38.13 2.64 13.65
C LYS A 280 -39.09 1.92 12.70
N CYS A 281 -39.79 0.90 13.22
CA CYS A 281 -40.77 0.14 12.45
C CYS A 281 -41.91 1.03 11.94
N ASP A 282 -42.16 0.99 10.63
CA ASP A 282 -43.19 1.74 9.93
C ASP A 282 -43.73 0.91 8.75
N ALA A 283 -44.97 0.46 8.86
CA ALA A 283 -45.62 -0.38 7.85
C ALA A 283 -45.92 0.33 6.51
N SER A 284 -45.70 1.65 6.42
CA SER A 284 -45.82 2.40 5.17
C SER A 284 -44.53 2.39 4.33
N LYS A 285 -43.40 1.99 4.93
CA LYS A 285 -42.08 2.00 4.29
C LYS A 285 -41.80 0.70 3.53
N ASN A 286 -41.81 0.79 2.21
CA ASN A 286 -41.61 -0.35 1.30
C ASN A 286 -40.34 -1.18 1.58
N ASP A 287 -39.28 -0.52 2.04
CA ASP A 287 -37.99 -1.11 2.36
C ASP A 287 -37.97 -1.97 3.65
N GLN A 288 -39.05 -1.93 4.45
CA GLN A 288 -39.20 -2.73 5.68
C GLN A 288 -40.05 -4.01 5.52
N HIS A 289 -40.45 -4.33 4.29
CA HIS A 289 -41.22 -5.54 3.94
C HIS A 289 -40.33 -6.61 3.33
N TRP A 290 -40.16 -7.72 4.05
CA TRP A 290 -39.26 -8.82 3.72
C TRP A 290 -40.02 -10.15 3.74
N LYS A 291 -39.70 -11.00 2.76
CA LYS A 291 -40.22 -12.36 2.67
C LYS A 291 -39.11 -13.37 2.51
N ILE A 292 -39.36 -14.56 3.02
CA ILE A 292 -38.43 -15.69 2.98
C ILE A 292 -38.87 -16.63 1.85
N TYR A 293 -37.98 -16.85 0.89
CA TYR A 293 -38.21 -17.72 -0.26
C TYR A 293 -37.27 -18.93 -0.21
N THR A 294 -37.78 -20.13 -0.47
CA THR A 294 -36.96 -21.37 -0.54
C THR A 294 -36.34 -21.61 -1.92
N ASN A 295 -36.74 -20.83 -2.93
CA ASN A 295 -36.21 -20.86 -4.30
C ASN A 295 -35.79 -19.45 -4.72
N ASN A 296 -34.92 -19.33 -5.72
CA ASN A 296 -34.44 -18.04 -6.22
C ASN A 296 -35.60 -17.18 -6.74
N PRO A 297 -35.84 -15.96 -6.19
CA PRO A 297 -36.93 -15.08 -6.64
C PRO A 297 -36.86 -14.68 -8.13
N ASN A 298 -35.69 -14.77 -8.76
CA ASN A 298 -35.51 -14.44 -10.18
C ASN A 298 -35.89 -15.56 -11.16
N ASP A 299 -36.12 -16.78 -10.68
CA ASP A 299 -36.56 -17.90 -11.52
C ASP A 299 -38.06 -17.83 -11.85
N PHE A 300 -38.79 -16.86 -11.26
CA PHE A 300 -40.18 -16.60 -11.56
C PHE A 300 -40.30 -15.50 -12.63
N ALA A 301 -40.84 -15.85 -13.80
CA ALA A 301 -41.15 -14.85 -14.83
C ALA A 301 -42.20 -13.86 -14.29
N LYS A 302 -41.98 -12.55 -14.46
CA LYS A 302 -42.87 -11.48 -13.95
C LYS A 302 -43.78 -10.93 -15.05
N CYS A 303 -44.95 -10.44 -14.67
CA CYS A 303 -45.99 -9.89 -15.54
C CYS A 303 -46.76 -8.75 -14.88
N GLY A 304 -47.45 -7.94 -15.67
CA GLY A 304 -48.24 -6.81 -15.18
C GLY A 304 -48.11 -5.57 -16.07
N PRO A 305 -48.73 -4.43 -15.68
CA PRO A 305 -48.80 -3.22 -16.49
C PRO A 305 -47.44 -2.66 -16.94
N ILE A 306 -46.40 -2.88 -16.13
CA ILE A 306 -45.05 -2.38 -16.36
C ILE A 306 -44.12 -3.49 -16.87
N LYS A 307 -44.30 -4.73 -16.39
CA LYS A 307 -43.38 -5.86 -16.65
C LYS A 307 -43.78 -6.71 -17.86
N GLY A 308 -44.95 -6.47 -18.45
CA GLY A 308 -45.39 -7.10 -19.70
C GLY A 308 -46.23 -8.36 -19.49
N GLN A 309 -46.44 -9.12 -20.58
CA GLN A 309 -47.22 -10.35 -20.55
C GLN A 309 -46.35 -11.57 -20.26
N CYS A 310 -46.93 -12.60 -19.64
CA CYS A 310 -46.27 -13.88 -19.41
C CYS A 310 -45.89 -14.62 -20.70
N PRO A 311 -44.86 -15.48 -20.67
CA PRO A 311 -44.50 -16.38 -21.77
C PRO A 311 -45.69 -17.21 -22.27
N SER A 312 -45.71 -17.53 -23.57
CA SER A 312 -46.92 -18.02 -24.24
C SER A 312 -47.49 -19.31 -23.62
N GLY A 313 -48.74 -19.22 -23.15
CA GLY A 313 -49.47 -20.32 -22.51
C GLY A 313 -49.51 -20.27 -20.98
N GLN A 314 -48.79 -19.31 -20.35
CA GLN A 314 -48.81 -19.11 -18.90
C GLN A 314 -49.80 -18.01 -18.47
N CYS A 315 -50.23 -18.08 -17.22
CA CYS A 315 -51.16 -17.17 -16.58
C CYS A 315 -50.42 -16.17 -15.69
N CYS A 316 -50.97 -14.96 -15.56
CA CYS A 316 -50.39 -13.89 -14.75
C CYS A 316 -51.23 -13.71 -13.50
N ASN A 317 -50.70 -14.02 -12.34
CA ASN A 317 -51.47 -13.92 -11.10
C ASN A 317 -51.59 -12.46 -10.62
N LYS A 318 -52.41 -12.22 -9.59
CA LYS A 318 -52.62 -10.86 -9.03
C LYS A 318 -51.34 -10.17 -8.53
N ASN A 319 -50.29 -10.96 -8.24
CA ASN A 319 -49.00 -10.46 -7.76
C ASN A 319 -48.01 -10.16 -8.89
N GLY A 320 -48.44 -10.29 -10.15
CA GLY A 320 -47.60 -10.00 -11.30
C GLY A 320 -46.52 -11.06 -11.54
N ILE A 321 -46.83 -12.33 -11.25
CA ILE A 321 -45.95 -13.47 -11.50
C ILE A 321 -46.62 -14.43 -12.47
N CYS A 322 -45.81 -15.00 -13.36
CA CYS A 322 -46.20 -15.95 -14.39
C CYS A 322 -46.11 -17.39 -13.91
N GLY A 323 -47.12 -18.19 -14.25
CA GLY A 323 -47.10 -19.62 -14.02
C GLY A 323 -48.23 -20.35 -14.74
N THR A 324 -48.15 -21.67 -14.83
CA THR A 324 -49.15 -22.51 -15.53
C THR A 324 -50.10 -23.26 -14.61
N THR A 325 -49.94 -23.12 -13.29
CA THR A 325 -50.78 -23.81 -12.29
C THR A 325 -52.01 -22.98 -11.94
N SER A 326 -52.97 -23.61 -11.27
CA SER A 326 -54.24 -22.99 -10.83
C SER A 326 -54.03 -21.68 -10.07
N ASP A 327 -52.96 -21.60 -9.29
CA ASP A 327 -52.63 -20.47 -8.42
C ASP A 327 -52.27 -19.21 -9.23
N PHE A 328 -51.93 -19.39 -10.50
CA PHE A 328 -51.66 -18.30 -11.43
C PHE A 328 -52.79 -18.04 -12.42
N CYS A 329 -53.57 -19.08 -12.74
CA CYS A 329 -54.61 -19.05 -13.77
C CYS A 329 -56.00 -18.66 -13.30
N ASN A 330 -56.26 -18.73 -11.99
CA ASN A 330 -57.58 -18.56 -11.42
C ASN A 330 -57.74 -17.18 -10.74
N GLU A 331 -58.35 -17.11 -9.56
CA GLU A 331 -58.86 -15.86 -8.99
C GLU A 331 -57.77 -14.77 -8.81
N GLY A 332 -57.99 -13.61 -9.44
CA GLY A 332 -57.01 -12.52 -9.50
C GLY A 332 -56.04 -12.59 -10.69
N CYS A 333 -56.21 -13.54 -11.61
CA CYS A 333 -55.43 -13.59 -12.84
C CYS A 333 -55.67 -12.34 -13.70
N GLN A 334 -54.58 -11.66 -14.05
CA GLN A 334 -54.61 -10.41 -14.81
C GLN A 334 -54.70 -10.71 -16.31
N GLN A 335 -55.93 -10.71 -16.83
CA GLN A 335 -56.25 -11.16 -18.20
C GLN A 335 -55.53 -10.39 -19.31
N LYS A 336 -55.08 -9.16 -19.04
CA LYS A 336 -54.25 -8.37 -19.96
C LYS A 336 -52.78 -8.81 -20.02
N TYR A 337 -52.30 -9.57 -19.04
CA TYR A 337 -50.89 -9.90 -18.84
C TYR A 337 -50.59 -11.40 -18.76
N GLY A 338 -51.59 -12.28 -18.86
CA GLY A 338 -51.44 -13.74 -18.98
C GLY A 338 -52.74 -14.41 -19.44
N LYS A 339 -52.68 -15.69 -19.85
CA LYS A 339 -53.85 -16.41 -20.36
C LYS A 339 -54.79 -16.87 -19.23
N CYS A 340 -55.54 -15.93 -18.69
CA CYS A 340 -56.59 -16.24 -17.73
C CYS A 340 -57.71 -16.98 -18.46
N ASN A 341 -57.99 -18.19 -18.00
CA ASN A 341 -59.10 -19.04 -18.46
C ASN A 341 -59.04 -19.59 -19.91
N VAL A 342 -57.90 -19.74 -20.62
CA VAL A 342 -57.88 -20.53 -21.91
C VAL A 342 -56.53 -21.20 -22.29
N LYS A 343 -56.62 -22.45 -22.79
CA LYS A 343 -55.58 -23.35 -23.37
C LYS A 343 -54.85 -22.81 -24.65
N THR A 344 -53.52 -22.99 -24.70
CA THR A 344 -52.56 -23.06 -25.86
C THR A 344 -52.18 -21.83 -26.74
N THR A 345 -50.85 -21.67 -27.04
CA THR A 345 -50.11 -21.09 -28.23
C THR A 345 -50.30 -19.61 -28.68
N THR A 346 -49.44 -18.82 -29.38
CA THR A 346 -47.97 -18.57 -29.58
C THR A 346 -47.80 -17.14 -30.22
N THR A 347 -46.63 -16.48 -30.06
CA THR A 347 -45.91 -15.59 -31.03
C THR A 347 -46.05 -14.02 -31.00
N THR A 348 -44.96 -13.36 -30.53
CA THR A 348 -44.11 -12.24 -31.04
C THR A 348 -44.67 -10.95 -31.70
N THR A 349 -44.27 -9.75 -31.23
CA THR A 349 -43.27 -8.82 -31.86
C THR A 349 -43.18 -7.42 -31.17
N THR A 350 -41.92 -6.95 -31.08
CA THR A 350 -41.19 -5.73 -30.63
C THR A 350 -41.77 -4.33 -30.97
N THR A 351 -41.45 -3.28 -30.16
CA THR A 351 -40.62 -2.09 -30.53
C THR A 351 -40.46 -1.05 -29.39
N THR A 352 -39.23 -0.51 -29.35
CA THR A 352 -38.44 0.41 -28.50
C THR A 352 -38.93 1.87 -28.37
N THR A 353 -38.59 2.59 -27.28
CA THR A 353 -37.96 3.94 -27.35
C THR A 353 -37.29 4.39 -26.04
N THR A 354 -36.21 5.15 -26.20
CA THR A 354 -35.20 5.64 -25.23
C THR A 354 -35.36 7.15 -25.01
N THR A 355 -35.07 7.71 -23.83
CA THR A 355 -34.31 9.01 -23.73
C THR A 355 -33.73 9.29 -22.33
N THR A 356 -32.62 10.04 -22.34
CA THR A 356 -31.59 10.26 -21.31
C THR A 356 -31.47 11.74 -20.93
N ARG A 357 -30.99 12.06 -19.71
CA ARG A 357 -30.05 13.17 -19.31
C ARG A 357 -30.23 13.53 -17.82
N THR A 358 -29.35 14.20 -17.06
CA THR A 358 -27.87 14.33 -16.87
C THR A 358 -27.66 15.14 -15.58
N VAL A 359 -26.49 15.02 -14.94
CA VAL A 359 -26.11 15.41 -13.56
C VAL A 359 -25.50 16.83 -13.45
N LEU A 360 -25.47 17.42 -12.25
CA LEU A 360 -24.33 18.18 -11.69
C LEU A 360 -24.24 18.08 -10.14
N PRO A 361 -23.05 18.25 -9.50
CA PRO A 361 -22.67 17.70 -8.19
C PRO A 361 -22.32 18.73 -7.10
N THR A 362 -22.20 18.30 -5.83
CA THR A 362 -21.44 18.98 -4.75
C THR A 362 -20.82 18.00 -3.73
N ASP A 363 -19.74 18.50 -3.14
CA ASP A 363 -18.63 17.98 -2.32
C ASP A 363 -18.97 17.73 -0.83
N ASP A 364 -18.43 16.66 -0.20
CA ASP A 364 -17.94 16.66 1.19
C ASP A 364 -17.15 15.37 1.52
N SER A 365 -16.01 15.52 2.20
CA SER A 365 -14.96 14.51 2.40
C SER A 365 -15.29 13.43 3.43
N GLU A 366 -15.11 12.15 3.05
CA GLU A 366 -15.22 10.94 3.88
C GLU A 366 -14.14 10.87 4.98
N GLN A 367 -14.54 10.66 6.24
CA GLN A 367 -13.64 10.32 7.34
C GLN A 367 -13.45 8.81 7.43
N ASP A 368 -12.19 8.34 7.45
CA ASP A 368 -11.83 6.94 7.67
C ASP A 368 -12.05 6.56 9.15
N LEU A 369 -13.11 5.79 9.44
CA LEU A 369 -13.48 5.31 10.78
C LEU A 369 -13.03 3.86 11.03
N THR A 370 -12.04 3.36 10.30
CA THR A 370 -11.58 1.97 10.44
C THR A 370 -10.73 1.84 11.72
N PRO A 371 -11.10 0.96 12.68
CA PRO A 371 -10.29 0.74 13.88
C PRO A 371 -8.93 0.13 13.56
N LYS A 372 -7.87 0.59 14.24
CA LYS A 372 -6.49 0.18 14.00
C LYS A 372 -5.84 -0.37 15.27
N TRP A 373 -4.91 -1.30 15.12
CA TRP A 373 -4.00 -1.73 16.19
C TRP A 373 -2.75 -0.85 16.18
N ILE A 374 -2.36 -0.34 17.34
CA ILE A 374 -1.11 0.42 17.51
C ILE A 374 -0.05 -0.58 17.99
N TYR A 375 0.82 -1.01 17.08
CA TYR A 375 1.76 -2.10 17.28
C TYR A 375 3.19 -1.60 17.41
N ASN A 376 3.95 -2.18 18.34
CA ASN A 376 5.38 -1.96 18.48
C ASN A 376 6.13 -3.27 18.17
N GLU A 377 6.95 -3.26 17.12
CA GLU A 377 7.69 -4.45 16.67
C GLU A 377 8.76 -4.89 17.67
N TYR A 378 9.40 -3.94 18.36
CA TYR A 378 10.46 -4.22 19.35
C TYR A 378 9.96 -5.11 20.49
N THR A 379 8.76 -4.83 21.01
CA THR A 379 8.15 -5.62 22.09
C THR A 379 7.23 -6.73 21.62
N ASP A 380 6.89 -6.77 20.32
CA ASP A 380 5.89 -7.67 19.75
C ASP A 380 4.52 -7.57 20.45
N LYS A 381 4.14 -6.35 20.86
CA LYS A 381 2.92 -6.05 21.64
C LYS A 381 2.13 -4.90 21.03
N CYS A 382 0.83 -4.86 21.34
CA CYS A 382 -0.09 -3.81 20.93
C CYS A 382 -0.49 -2.93 22.11
N LEU A 383 -0.75 -1.66 21.83
CA LEU A 383 -1.29 -0.72 22.80
C LEU A 383 -2.72 -1.13 23.19
N TYR A 384 -2.91 -1.30 24.50
CA TYR A 384 -4.13 -1.79 25.12
C TYR A 384 -4.80 -0.69 25.95
N ALA A 385 -6.08 -0.43 25.67
CA ALA A 385 -6.88 0.55 26.37
C ALA A 385 -7.52 -0.03 27.64
N GLN A 386 -7.23 0.58 28.81
CA GLN A 386 -7.86 0.21 30.09
C GLN A 386 -9.29 0.79 30.25
N LEU A 387 -10.14 0.10 31.03
CA LEU A 387 -11.57 0.41 31.20
C LEU A 387 -11.88 1.39 32.35
N THR A 388 -10.93 1.68 33.23
CA THR A 388 -11.03 2.69 34.29
C THR A 388 -10.38 3.99 33.85
N THR A 389 -11.01 5.12 34.20
CA THR A 389 -10.54 6.43 33.75
C THR A 389 -9.20 6.80 34.36
N ASN A 390 -8.34 7.46 33.56
CA ASN A 390 -7.05 8.02 34.00
C ASN A 390 -6.01 6.97 34.42
N LYS A 391 -6.02 5.80 33.78
CA LYS A 391 -4.93 4.82 33.91
C LYS A 391 -3.97 4.85 32.72
N LYS A 392 -2.73 4.41 32.95
CA LYS A 392 -1.71 4.31 31.91
C LYS A 392 -2.11 3.29 30.83
N PRO A 393 -1.85 3.54 29.54
CA PRO A 393 -2.03 2.53 28.51
C PRO A 393 -0.97 1.42 28.69
N MET A 394 -1.38 0.18 28.52
CA MET A 394 -0.50 -0.99 28.63
C MET A 394 -0.11 -1.52 27.26
N LEU A 395 0.92 -2.34 27.23
CA LEU A 395 1.34 -3.16 26.11
C LEU A 395 1.03 -4.61 26.43
N LYS A 396 0.18 -5.22 25.61
CA LYS A 396 -0.17 -6.64 25.73
C LYS A 396 -0.02 -7.33 24.38
N SER A 397 0.10 -8.66 24.37
CA SER A 397 0.08 -9.44 23.14
C SER A 397 -1.17 -9.10 22.33
N CYS A 398 -1.00 -8.79 21.04
CA CYS A 398 -2.09 -8.32 20.20
C CYS A 398 -3.21 -9.38 20.08
N GLN A 399 -4.46 -8.96 20.26
CA GLN A 399 -5.64 -9.81 20.16
C GLN A 399 -6.75 -9.10 19.37
N ASP A 400 -7.72 -9.87 18.87
CA ASP A 400 -8.92 -9.34 18.21
C ASP A 400 -10.00 -8.95 19.24
N SER A 401 -9.63 -8.03 20.13
CA SER A 401 -10.54 -7.41 21.09
C SER A 401 -10.58 -5.91 20.82
N ILE A 402 -11.76 -5.30 20.99
CA ILE A 402 -11.97 -3.85 20.84
C ILE A 402 -11.08 -3.00 21.78
N ARG A 403 -10.46 -3.59 22.80
CA ARG A 403 -9.49 -2.92 23.69
C ARG A 403 -8.11 -2.69 23.07
N PHE A 404 -7.77 -3.46 22.05
CA PHE A 404 -6.56 -3.25 21.24
C PHE A 404 -6.82 -2.36 20.02
N GLN A 405 -8.09 -2.04 19.76
CA GLN A 405 -8.51 -1.29 18.59
C GLN A 405 -8.69 0.19 18.94
N TRP A 406 -8.09 1.05 18.13
CA TRP A 406 -8.09 2.49 18.27
C TRP A 406 -8.63 3.13 17.00
N LEU A 407 -9.62 3.99 17.12
CA LEU A 407 -10.08 4.84 16.03
C LEU A 407 -9.13 6.05 15.93
N THR A 408 -8.75 6.41 14.71
CA THR A 408 -7.87 7.56 14.44
C THR A 408 -8.64 8.65 13.72
N THR A 409 -8.58 9.90 14.20
CA THR A 409 -9.10 11.07 13.45
C THR A 409 -8.03 11.58 12.44
N PRO A 410 -8.30 12.57 11.54
CA PRO A 410 -7.68 12.64 10.20
C PRO A 410 -6.15 12.48 10.18
N TYR A 411 -5.67 11.44 9.48
CA TYR A 411 -4.24 11.18 9.32
C TYR A 411 -3.53 12.29 8.53
N PRO A 412 -2.28 12.69 8.88
CA PRO A 412 -1.40 12.14 9.92
C PRO A 412 -1.54 12.79 11.31
N LYS A 413 -2.52 13.69 11.51
CA LYS A 413 -2.73 14.41 12.78
C LYS A 413 -4.11 14.16 13.37
N GLY A 414 -4.19 13.31 14.37
CA GLY A 414 -5.46 12.87 14.91
C GLY A 414 -5.42 12.48 16.38
N ARG A 415 -6.59 12.11 16.89
CA ARG A 415 -6.76 11.53 18.23
C ARG A 415 -6.74 10.02 18.10
N PHE A 416 -6.20 9.33 19.10
CA PHE A 416 -6.42 7.91 19.30
C PHE A 416 -7.59 7.72 20.25
N ILE A 417 -8.74 7.34 19.70
CA ILE A 417 -9.97 7.11 20.44
C ILE A 417 -10.08 5.61 20.69
N SER A 418 -10.29 5.19 21.93
CA SER A 418 -10.46 3.78 22.26
C SER A 418 -11.76 3.25 21.65
N LYS A 419 -11.71 2.12 20.92
CA LYS A 419 -12.92 1.49 20.40
C LYS A 419 -13.76 0.84 21.50
N ALA A 420 -13.13 0.41 22.58
CA ALA A 420 -13.80 -0.12 23.77
C ALA A 420 -14.70 0.91 24.47
N ASN A 421 -14.32 2.20 24.40
CA ASN A 421 -15.16 3.30 24.85
C ASN A 421 -14.83 4.57 24.06
N GLU A 422 -15.69 4.90 23.09
CA GLU A 422 -15.46 6.01 22.15
C GLU A 422 -15.49 7.40 22.81
N SER A 423 -15.88 7.51 24.09
CA SER A 423 -15.75 8.76 24.86
C SER A 423 -14.33 8.96 25.43
N ARG A 424 -13.43 8.00 25.23
CA ARG A 424 -12.09 8.00 25.81
C ARG A 424 -11.00 8.03 24.75
N CYS A 425 -10.01 8.87 25.00
CA CYS A 425 -8.86 9.09 24.16
C CYS A 425 -7.57 8.76 24.91
N LEU A 426 -6.53 8.39 24.15
CA LEU A 426 -5.16 8.49 24.60
C LEU A 426 -4.85 9.97 24.85
N ARG A 427 -4.26 10.29 26.00
CA ARG A 427 -3.98 11.67 26.38
C ARG A 427 -2.77 11.82 27.28
N ILE A 428 -2.17 12.99 27.24
CA ILE A 428 -1.11 13.39 28.17
C ILE A 428 -1.77 14.16 29.31
N THR A 429 -1.63 13.67 30.55
CA THR A 429 -2.21 14.36 31.71
C THR A 429 -1.26 15.33 32.38
N ASP A 430 0.04 15.11 32.22
CA ASP A 430 1.09 15.96 32.74
C ASP A 430 2.20 16.12 31.68
N PRO A 431 2.28 17.29 31.02
CA PRO A 431 3.28 17.60 30.01
C PRO A 431 4.73 17.53 30.51
N GLU A 432 4.98 17.71 31.81
CA GLU A 432 6.35 17.69 32.36
C GLU A 432 6.86 16.27 32.59
N SER A 433 5.98 15.33 32.97
CA SER A 433 6.34 13.92 33.17
C SER A 433 6.17 13.05 31.93
N GLY A 434 5.48 13.54 30.89
CA GLY A 434 5.21 12.76 29.67
C GLY A 434 4.26 11.58 29.92
N GLU A 435 3.51 11.59 31.02
CA GLU A 435 2.64 10.49 31.42
C GLU A 435 1.42 10.38 30.50
N LEU A 436 1.28 9.22 29.85
CA LEU A 436 0.13 8.86 29.02
C LEU A 436 -0.96 8.19 29.83
N LYS A 437 -2.22 8.52 29.54
CA LYS A 437 -3.40 7.89 30.12
C LYS A 437 -4.51 7.69 29.10
N VAL A 438 -5.41 6.76 29.39
CA VAL A 438 -6.70 6.62 28.69
C VAL A 438 -7.77 7.29 29.54
N GLY A 439 -8.38 8.35 29.01
CA GLY A 439 -9.35 9.16 29.76
C GLY A 439 -10.29 9.93 28.84
N THR A 440 -11.21 10.72 29.40
CA THR A 440 -12.18 11.50 28.61
C THR A 440 -11.47 12.39 27.58
N CYS A 441 -11.90 12.30 26.32
CA CYS A 441 -11.32 13.04 25.21
C CYS A 441 -11.38 14.56 25.41
N LYS A 442 -10.28 15.25 25.11
CA LYS A 442 -10.18 16.71 25.05
C LYS A 442 -9.73 17.19 23.68
N ASP A 443 -9.83 18.50 23.46
CA ASP A 443 -9.50 19.11 22.17
C ASP A 443 -8.01 19.15 21.84
N ASP A 444 -7.17 19.12 22.86
CA ASP A 444 -5.71 19.12 22.81
C ASP A 444 -5.08 17.72 22.79
N ASP A 445 -5.88 16.64 22.79
CA ASP A 445 -5.40 15.25 22.70
C ASP A 445 -5.03 14.86 21.25
N ILE A 446 -4.24 15.69 20.57
CA ILE A 446 -3.85 15.50 19.16
C ILE A 446 -2.43 14.92 19.10
N PHE A 447 -2.28 13.87 18.29
CA PHE A 447 -1.02 13.20 18.00
C PHE A 447 -0.68 13.32 16.52
N GLU A 448 0.61 13.41 16.23
CA GLU A 448 1.17 13.42 14.88
C GLU A 448 2.00 12.17 14.69
N ILE A 449 1.69 11.39 13.66
CA ILE A 449 2.40 10.16 13.32
C ILE A 449 3.24 10.43 12.09
N THR A 450 4.54 10.20 12.20
CA THR A 450 5.45 10.31 11.06
C THR A 450 5.48 9.02 10.24
N TYR A 451 5.98 9.10 9.02
CA TYR A 451 6.05 7.96 8.11
C TYR A 451 6.97 6.83 8.63
N ASP A 452 7.98 7.18 9.41
CA ASP A 452 8.87 6.28 10.14
C ASP A 452 8.26 5.73 11.45
N GLY A 453 6.96 5.95 11.69
CA GLY A 453 6.22 5.34 12.79
C GLY A 453 6.38 6.02 14.15
N VAL A 454 7.01 7.19 14.21
CA VAL A 454 7.18 7.91 15.48
C VAL A 454 5.94 8.74 15.78
N ILE A 455 5.46 8.64 17.02
CA ILE A 455 4.24 9.31 17.46
C ILE A 455 4.60 10.47 18.38
N TYR A 456 4.33 11.68 17.90
CA TYR A 456 4.47 12.93 18.64
C TYR A 456 3.12 13.37 19.19
N SER A 457 3.13 14.20 20.22
CA SER A 457 1.93 14.88 20.71
C SER A 457 2.03 16.37 20.42
N SER A 458 0.91 17.00 20.09
CA SER A 458 0.84 18.45 19.91
C SER A 458 1.01 19.24 21.20
N SER A 459 0.88 18.57 22.36
CA SER A 459 0.78 19.19 23.68
C SER A 459 2.10 19.20 24.45
N ILE A 460 3.15 18.61 23.87
CA ILE A 460 4.52 18.58 24.40
C ILE A 460 5.51 18.87 23.27
N SER A 461 6.77 19.16 23.63
CA SER A 461 7.84 19.35 22.65
C SER A 461 8.00 18.10 21.77
N ASP A 462 8.29 18.27 20.48
CA ASP A 462 8.61 17.18 19.56
C ASP A 462 9.99 16.57 19.80
N GLU A 463 10.73 17.12 20.77
CA GLU A 463 11.87 16.43 21.35
C GLU A 463 11.44 15.14 22.05
N PHE A 464 10.15 14.98 22.40
CA PHE A 464 9.60 13.80 23.05
C PHE A 464 8.63 13.04 22.14
N CYS A 465 8.72 11.71 22.14
CA CYS A 465 7.83 10.83 21.40
C CYS A 465 7.43 9.62 22.24
N MET A 466 6.34 9.00 21.80
CA MET A 466 5.80 7.82 22.44
C MET A 466 6.83 6.70 22.42
N SER A 467 7.12 6.17 23.60
CA SER A 467 8.16 5.20 23.90
C SER A 467 7.58 4.06 24.73
N VAL A 468 8.17 2.89 24.60
CA VAL A 468 7.84 1.73 25.45
C VAL A 468 8.67 1.74 26.73
N SER A 469 8.03 1.44 27.86
CA SER A 469 8.66 1.16 29.15
C SER A 469 8.93 -0.33 29.29
N GLU A 470 10.19 -0.72 29.46
CA GLU A 470 10.59 -2.11 29.69
C GLU A 470 10.31 -2.60 31.12
N GLU A 471 10.09 -1.68 32.07
CA GLU A 471 9.92 -2.04 33.49
C GLU A 471 8.51 -2.52 33.83
N ASP A 472 7.49 -1.95 33.17
CA ASP A 472 6.07 -2.14 33.53
C ASP A 472 5.14 -2.40 32.33
N ASP A 473 5.69 -2.66 31.13
CA ASP A 473 4.91 -2.88 29.91
C ASP A 473 3.89 -1.75 29.63
N THR A 474 4.29 -0.49 29.85
CA THR A 474 3.46 0.68 29.55
C THR A 474 4.03 1.55 28.43
N ALA A 475 3.19 2.44 27.88
CA ALA A 475 3.65 3.48 26.95
C ALA A 475 3.69 4.85 27.64
N TYR A 476 4.72 5.64 27.33
CA TYR A 476 4.94 6.99 27.89
C TYR A 476 5.69 7.87 26.89
N PHE A 477 5.86 9.16 27.19
CA PHE A 477 6.69 10.06 26.36
C PHE A 477 8.09 10.25 26.97
N LYS A 478 9.13 10.05 26.14
CA LYS A 478 10.54 10.31 26.45
C LYS A 478 11.18 11.01 25.26
N GLU A 479 12.33 11.65 25.49
CA GLU A 479 13.21 12.17 24.45
C GLU A 479 13.35 11.18 23.28
N CYS A 480 13.19 11.68 22.06
CA CYS A 480 13.24 10.90 20.83
C CYS A 480 14.67 10.52 20.47
N ASP A 481 15.06 9.33 20.91
CA ASP A 481 16.32 8.68 20.59
C ASP A 481 16.24 7.93 19.24
N MET A 482 15.04 7.85 18.63
CA MET A 482 14.74 7.14 17.37
C MET A 482 15.14 5.65 17.40
N ILE A 483 15.00 5.04 18.57
CA ILE A 483 15.26 3.61 18.81
C ILE A 483 14.03 2.75 18.49
N GLU A 484 14.21 1.43 18.35
CA GLU A 484 13.15 0.48 17.97
C GLU A 484 11.91 0.56 18.90
N GLY A 485 12.10 0.79 20.20
CA GLY A 485 11.02 0.99 21.18
C GLY A 485 10.23 2.30 21.04
N GLN A 486 10.59 3.17 20.09
CA GLN A 486 9.90 4.42 19.76
C GLN A 486 9.20 4.39 18.39
N ILE A 487 9.34 3.27 17.68
CA ILE A 487 8.73 3.06 16.37
C ILE A 487 7.42 2.30 16.56
N TRP A 488 6.33 2.90 16.09
CA TRP A 488 4.98 2.39 16.17
C TRP A 488 4.37 2.27 14.78
N THR A 489 3.58 1.23 14.58
CA THR A 489 2.91 0.98 13.30
C THR A 489 1.41 0.86 13.55
N LEU A 490 0.60 1.45 12.67
CA LEU A 490 -0.85 1.38 12.73
C LEU A 490 -1.37 0.34 11.75
N TRP A 491 -1.97 -0.73 12.27
CA TRP A 491 -2.43 -1.86 11.47
C TRP A 491 -3.95 -1.88 11.35
N ASP A 492 -4.46 -2.12 10.14
CA ASP A 492 -5.91 -2.31 9.89
C ASP A 492 -6.38 -3.74 10.20
N ARG A 493 -5.45 -4.64 10.54
CA ARG A 493 -5.71 -6.03 10.95
C ARG A 493 -4.92 -6.35 12.21
N ASN A 494 -5.36 -7.37 12.95
CA ASN A 494 -4.66 -7.87 14.12
C ASN A 494 -3.22 -8.29 13.74
N PRO A 495 -2.17 -7.61 14.25
CA PRO A 495 -0.78 -7.92 13.91
C PRO A 495 -0.38 -9.34 14.29
N TYR A 496 -0.97 -9.91 15.35
CA TYR A 496 -0.66 -11.28 15.79
C TYR A 496 -0.98 -12.31 14.70
N GLU A 497 -2.13 -12.19 14.05
CA GLU A 497 -2.57 -13.11 12.99
C GLU A 497 -1.68 -13.06 11.75
N ILE A 498 -1.06 -11.90 11.49
CA ILE A 498 -0.22 -11.68 10.31
C ILE A 498 1.23 -12.06 10.59
N VAL A 499 1.80 -11.60 11.72
CA VAL A 499 3.21 -11.78 12.07
C VAL A 499 3.48 -13.21 12.57
N LYS A 500 2.54 -13.83 13.27
CA LYS A 500 2.65 -15.20 13.80
C LYS A 500 1.96 -16.26 12.93
N ALA A 501 1.53 -15.90 11.72
CA ALA A 501 0.95 -16.86 10.79
C ALA A 501 1.86 -18.08 10.59
N GLU A 502 1.30 -19.28 10.58
CA GLU A 502 2.03 -20.47 10.16
C GLU A 502 2.41 -20.32 8.69
N THR A 503 3.69 -20.56 8.35
CA THR A 503 4.21 -20.33 7.00
C THR A 503 4.85 -21.57 6.41
N HIS A 504 4.90 -21.63 5.08
CA HIS A 504 5.61 -22.64 4.32
C HIS A 504 6.44 -22.04 3.18
N GLU A 505 7.50 -22.74 2.78
CA GLU A 505 8.33 -22.39 1.63
C GLU A 505 7.71 -22.88 0.32
N VAL A 506 7.56 -21.97 -0.66
CA VAL A 506 6.80 -22.21 -1.89
C VAL A 506 7.37 -21.53 -3.12
N TRP A 507 6.86 -21.94 -4.27
CA TRP A 507 6.91 -21.23 -5.54
C TRP A 507 5.57 -20.56 -5.79
N ILE A 508 5.64 -19.27 -6.14
CA ILE A 508 4.48 -18.52 -6.63
C ILE A 508 4.49 -18.65 -8.15
N TYR A 509 3.58 -19.48 -8.68
CA TYR A 509 3.59 -19.91 -10.06
C TYR A 509 2.38 -19.37 -10.82
N ASN A 510 2.60 -18.83 -12.00
CA ASN A 510 1.53 -18.47 -12.92
C ASN A 510 1.32 -19.61 -13.92
N LYS A 511 0.18 -20.30 -13.81
CA LYS A 511 -0.14 -21.49 -14.63
C LYS A 511 -0.50 -21.18 -16.08
N LYS A 512 -0.89 -19.95 -16.39
CA LYS A 512 -1.24 -19.55 -17.76
C LYS A 512 0.00 -19.18 -18.56
N LEU A 513 0.98 -18.58 -17.89
CA LEU A 513 2.27 -18.19 -18.49
C LEU A 513 3.34 -19.26 -18.38
N ASP A 514 3.15 -20.26 -17.51
CA ASP A 514 4.16 -21.26 -17.15
C ASP A 514 5.46 -20.63 -16.61
N LYS A 515 5.33 -19.68 -15.68
CA LYS A 515 6.43 -18.91 -15.10
C LYS A 515 6.24 -18.69 -13.60
N CYS A 516 7.32 -18.43 -12.88
CA CYS A 516 7.31 -18.15 -11.44
C CYS A 516 7.68 -16.71 -11.12
N LEU A 517 7.20 -16.22 -9.98
CA LEU A 517 7.55 -14.92 -9.42
C LEU A 517 8.97 -14.94 -8.84
N TYR A 518 9.80 -14.01 -9.29
CA TYR A 518 11.15 -13.76 -8.81
C TYR A 518 11.20 -12.53 -7.92
N SER A 519 11.80 -12.70 -6.74
CA SER A 519 12.11 -11.56 -5.88
C SER A 519 13.18 -10.66 -6.51
N GLY A 520 13.08 -9.37 -6.23
CA GLY A 520 14.16 -8.41 -6.41
C GLY A 520 15.44 -8.83 -5.65
N THR A 521 16.55 -8.21 -6.01
CA THR A 521 17.90 -8.51 -5.48
C THR A 521 18.28 -7.58 -4.34
N TYR A 522 17.79 -6.36 -4.39
CA TYR A 522 18.04 -5.28 -3.44
C TYR A 522 16.74 -4.77 -2.83
N PHE A 523 16.85 -4.02 -1.75
CA PHE A 523 15.74 -3.25 -1.19
C PHE A 523 15.22 -2.27 -2.26
N ASN A 524 13.91 -2.09 -2.36
CA ASN A 524 13.19 -1.35 -3.39
C ASN A 524 13.25 -1.91 -4.83
N ASP A 525 13.93 -3.04 -5.07
CA ASP A 525 13.88 -3.69 -6.38
C ASP A 525 12.45 -4.17 -6.71
N LYS A 526 12.04 -4.03 -7.97
CA LYS A 526 10.77 -4.61 -8.42
C LYS A 526 10.87 -6.13 -8.56
N PRO A 527 9.84 -6.90 -8.16
CA PRO A 527 9.76 -8.32 -8.48
C PRO A 527 9.58 -8.51 -9.99
N THR A 528 10.00 -9.66 -10.48
CA THR A 528 9.94 -10.03 -11.91
C THR A 528 9.30 -11.40 -12.08
N ILE A 529 9.00 -11.80 -13.31
CA ILE A 529 8.48 -13.14 -13.61
C ILE A 529 9.47 -13.84 -14.56
N GLY A 530 9.71 -15.13 -14.36
CA GLY A 530 10.69 -15.89 -15.14
C GLY A 530 10.53 -17.40 -15.01
N ASP A 531 11.42 -18.18 -15.62
CA ASP A 531 11.38 -19.65 -15.54
C ASP A 531 11.50 -20.13 -14.10
N CYS A 532 10.67 -21.09 -13.70
CA CYS A 532 10.73 -21.64 -12.36
C CYS A 532 12.05 -22.40 -12.13
N ASN A 533 12.63 -22.27 -10.94
CA ASN A 533 13.80 -23.06 -10.54
C ASN A 533 13.95 -23.11 -9.01
N ASP A 534 14.94 -23.85 -8.53
CA ASP A 534 15.20 -24.03 -7.11
C ASP A 534 15.99 -22.87 -6.45
N ASN A 535 16.23 -21.77 -7.17
CA ASN A 535 16.95 -20.62 -6.62
C ASN A 535 16.12 -19.95 -5.51
N ASN A 536 16.77 -19.51 -4.43
CA ASN A 536 16.11 -18.78 -3.34
C ASN A 536 15.42 -17.47 -3.79
N ARG A 537 15.78 -16.90 -4.95
CA ARG A 537 15.05 -15.78 -5.55
C ARG A 537 13.69 -16.17 -6.14
N ASN A 538 13.46 -17.45 -6.39
CA ASN A 538 12.21 -17.99 -6.91
C ASN A 538 11.32 -18.60 -5.81
N LYS A 539 11.87 -18.69 -4.59
CA LYS A 539 11.21 -19.25 -3.40
C LYS A 539 10.74 -18.16 -2.47
N TRP A 540 9.57 -18.37 -1.89
CA TRP A 540 8.88 -17.45 -1.00
C TRP A 540 8.45 -18.18 0.26
N ILE A 541 8.47 -17.47 1.39
CA ILE A 541 7.83 -17.87 2.64
C ILE A 541 6.49 -17.14 2.64
N VAL A 542 5.40 -17.89 2.60
CA VAL A 542 4.04 -17.34 2.59
C VAL A 542 3.19 -18.07 3.64
N PRO A 543 2.11 -17.44 4.14
CA PRO A 543 1.17 -18.09 5.05
C PRO A 543 0.56 -19.36 4.46
N VAL A 544 0.34 -20.38 5.30
CA VAL A 544 -0.37 -21.62 4.92
C VAL A 544 -1.84 -21.32 4.60
N SER A 545 -2.43 -20.38 5.33
CA SER A 545 -3.80 -19.89 5.14
C SER A 545 -3.93 -18.47 5.70
N GLY A 546 -4.87 -17.69 5.18
CA GLY A 546 -5.11 -16.32 5.63
C GLY A 546 -4.22 -15.30 4.93
N ASP A 547 -4.49 -14.03 5.22
CA ASP A 547 -3.70 -12.89 4.74
C ASP A 547 -2.32 -12.91 5.42
N GLY A 548 -1.30 -12.38 4.74
CA GLY A 548 -0.02 -12.14 5.39
C GLY A 548 1.12 -11.85 4.44
N PHE A 549 2.34 -12.03 4.93
CA PHE A 549 3.54 -11.58 4.23
C PHE A 549 4.02 -12.57 3.19
N TYR A 550 4.26 -12.08 1.97
CA TYR A 550 4.93 -12.83 0.93
C TYR A 550 6.42 -12.47 0.98
N LYS A 551 7.19 -13.25 1.75
CA LYS A 551 8.58 -12.95 2.11
C LYS A 551 9.56 -13.73 1.24
N SER A 552 10.48 -13.06 0.57
CA SER A 552 11.48 -13.72 -0.26
C SER A 552 12.43 -14.59 0.56
N LEU A 553 12.74 -15.80 0.06
CA LEU A 553 13.69 -16.67 0.75
C LEU A 553 15.14 -16.15 0.63
N SER A 554 15.46 -15.47 -0.48
CA SER A 554 16.83 -14.98 -0.78
C SER A 554 17.34 -13.90 0.18
N LYS A 555 16.52 -12.88 0.46
CA LYS A 555 16.94 -11.69 1.22
C LYS A 555 15.99 -11.34 2.37
N LYS A 556 14.90 -12.11 2.54
CA LYS A 556 13.90 -11.91 3.58
C LYS A 556 13.13 -10.59 3.46
N TYR A 557 13.21 -9.90 2.31
CA TYR A 557 12.34 -8.77 1.99
C TYR A 557 10.94 -9.25 1.62
N CYS A 558 9.93 -8.45 1.95
CA CYS A 558 8.53 -8.73 1.64
C CYS A 558 8.11 -8.07 0.32
N LEU A 559 7.12 -8.65 -0.35
CA LEU A 559 6.42 -8.02 -1.45
C LEU A 559 5.59 -6.85 -0.91
N ASN A 560 6.03 -5.62 -1.17
CA ASN A 560 5.49 -4.41 -0.57
C ASN A 560 4.84 -3.50 -1.62
N VAL A 561 3.64 -2.99 -1.31
CA VAL A 561 2.90 -2.04 -2.13
C VAL A 561 3.35 -0.61 -1.81
N ASN A 562 4.35 -0.12 -2.54
CA ASN A 562 4.87 1.23 -2.35
C ASN A 562 3.84 2.33 -2.64
N ASN A 563 2.93 2.11 -3.61
CA ASN A 563 1.89 3.09 -3.91
C ASN A 563 0.67 2.39 -4.54
N ILE A 564 -0.42 2.28 -3.78
CA ILE A 564 -1.62 1.56 -4.19
C ILE A 564 -2.32 2.22 -5.40
N ASN A 565 -2.30 3.55 -5.50
CA ASN A 565 -2.94 4.29 -6.60
C ASN A 565 -2.31 3.96 -7.96
N SER A 566 -0.98 4.01 -8.04
CA SER A 566 -0.22 3.60 -9.22
C SER A 566 -0.11 2.08 -9.38
N GLY A 567 -0.37 1.33 -8.31
CA GLY A 567 -0.16 -0.11 -8.23
C GLY A 567 1.31 -0.51 -8.11
N SER A 568 2.21 0.42 -7.78
CA SER A 568 3.65 0.14 -7.71
C SER A 568 3.96 -0.83 -6.56
N ILE A 569 4.73 -1.87 -6.88
CA ILE A 569 5.20 -2.89 -5.94
C ILE A 569 6.73 -2.98 -5.98
N VAL A 570 7.33 -3.28 -4.83
CA VAL A 570 8.78 -3.43 -4.64
C VAL A 570 9.07 -4.51 -3.59
N MET A 571 10.33 -4.93 -3.51
CA MET A 571 10.83 -5.70 -2.37
C MET A 571 11.18 -4.73 -1.23
N GLY A 572 10.51 -4.83 -0.08
CA GLY A 572 10.67 -3.89 1.03
C GLY A 572 10.57 -4.54 2.40
N THR A 573 10.31 -3.70 3.40
CA THR A 573 9.96 -4.07 4.78
C THR A 573 8.64 -4.84 4.82
N CYS A 574 8.46 -5.64 5.88
CA CYS A 574 7.24 -6.42 6.12
C CYS A 574 6.30 -5.61 7.03
N ASP A 575 5.80 -4.49 6.50
CA ASP A 575 4.87 -3.57 7.16
C ASP A 575 3.43 -3.74 6.62
N ASN A 576 2.49 -2.88 7.03
CA ASN A 576 1.10 -2.96 6.56
C ASN A 576 0.92 -2.91 5.04
N ASN A 577 1.82 -2.23 4.32
CA ASN A 577 1.76 -2.17 2.86
C ASN A 577 2.26 -3.47 2.19
N ALA A 578 2.86 -4.38 2.96
CA ALA A 578 3.31 -5.69 2.51
C ALA A 578 2.32 -6.82 2.79
N ILE A 579 1.16 -6.52 3.39
CA ILE A 579 0.11 -7.53 3.61
C ILE A 579 -0.53 -7.88 2.27
N ILE A 580 -0.50 -9.18 1.94
CA ILE A 580 -1.07 -9.76 0.74
C ILE A 580 -2.26 -10.64 1.16
N SER A 581 -3.37 -10.52 0.42
CA SER A 581 -4.58 -11.29 0.72
C SER A 581 -4.39 -12.79 0.44
N ASP A 582 -5.12 -13.63 1.16
CA ASP A 582 -5.19 -15.05 0.85
C ASP A 582 -5.68 -15.28 -0.58
N ILE A 583 -4.85 -15.93 -1.39
CA ILE A 583 -5.11 -16.19 -2.81
C ILE A 583 -6.36 -17.04 -3.05
N THR A 584 -6.77 -17.86 -2.07
CA THR A 584 -7.96 -18.72 -2.19
C THR A 584 -9.27 -17.93 -2.10
N PHE A 585 -9.21 -16.74 -1.50
CA PHE A 585 -10.35 -15.81 -1.32
C PHE A 585 -10.25 -14.55 -2.20
N SER A 586 -9.13 -14.34 -2.88
CA SER A 586 -8.92 -13.20 -3.74
C SER A 586 -9.80 -13.23 -5.00
N TYR A 587 -9.77 -12.15 -5.79
CA TYR A 587 -10.41 -12.11 -7.11
C TYR A 587 -10.07 -13.38 -7.89
N ASN A 588 -11.07 -13.99 -8.54
CA ASN A 588 -11.00 -15.27 -9.28
C ASN A 588 -10.41 -16.51 -8.54
N LYS A 589 -10.06 -16.41 -7.25
CA LYS A 589 -9.40 -17.45 -6.43
C LYS A 589 -8.00 -17.88 -6.92
N GLU A 590 -7.42 -17.07 -7.79
CA GLU A 590 -6.11 -17.30 -8.39
C GLU A 590 -5.42 -15.98 -8.70
N SER A 591 -5.72 -14.90 -7.96
CA SER A 591 -5.05 -13.61 -8.11
C SER A 591 -4.31 -13.20 -6.83
N ILE A 592 -3.15 -12.58 -6.97
CA ILE A 592 -2.47 -11.96 -5.82
C ILE A 592 -2.99 -10.54 -5.69
N THR A 593 -3.67 -10.25 -4.59
CA THR A 593 -4.29 -8.94 -4.29
C THR A 593 -3.77 -8.41 -2.96
N SER A 594 -3.92 -7.10 -2.72
CA SER A 594 -3.63 -6.47 -1.43
C SER A 594 -4.93 -6.00 -0.77
N PRO A 595 -5.07 -6.08 0.57
CA PRO A 595 -6.21 -5.51 1.28
C PRO A 595 -6.38 -3.99 1.06
N LEU A 596 -5.31 -3.28 0.65
CA LEU A 596 -5.36 -1.85 0.34
C LEU A 596 -6.28 -1.52 -0.86
N ASP A 597 -6.44 -2.44 -1.81
CA ASP A 597 -7.40 -2.36 -2.92
C ASP A 597 -7.60 -3.75 -3.55
N GLU A 598 -8.62 -4.49 -3.09
CA GLU A 598 -8.94 -5.83 -3.60
C GLU A 598 -9.37 -5.83 -5.08
N SER A 599 -9.64 -4.66 -5.66
CA SER A 599 -9.94 -4.53 -7.10
C SER A 599 -8.68 -4.55 -7.96
N LYS A 600 -7.48 -4.56 -7.36
CA LYS A 600 -6.20 -4.64 -8.07
C LYS A 600 -5.45 -5.95 -7.82
N CYS A 601 -5.03 -6.57 -8.92
CA CYS A 601 -4.38 -7.87 -9.03
C CYS A 601 -2.97 -7.73 -9.60
N LEU A 602 -2.03 -8.50 -9.06
CA LEU A 602 -0.66 -8.58 -9.55
C LEU A 602 -0.62 -9.11 -10.99
N GLY A 603 0.01 -8.34 -11.88
CA GLY A 603 0.22 -8.72 -13.28
C GLY A 603 1.23 -7.81 -13.97
N PHE A 604 1.38 -7.95 -15.28
CA PHE A 604 2.26 -7.11 -16.09
C PHE A 604 1.76 -5.67 -16.19
N ASP A 605 2.71 -4.74 -16.21
CA ASP A 605 2.43 -3.37 -16.59
C ASP A 605 2.07 -3.34 -18.09
N SER A 606 0.89 -2.81 -18.41
CA SER A 606 0.39 -2.60 -19.77
C SER A 606 1.34 -1.81 -20.69
N SER A 607 2.31 -1.08 -20.13
CA SER A 607 3.33 -0.33 -20.88
C SER A 607 4.62 -1.12 -21.14
N ASN A 608 4.88 -2.19 -20.38
CA ASN A 608 6.08 -3.00 -20.49
C ASN A 608 5.85 -4.41 -19.91
N ASN A 609 5.77 -5.42 -20.79
CA ASN A 609 5.53 -6.82 -20.48
C ASN A 609 6.65 -7.51 -19.65
N SER A 610 7.63 -6.78 -19.12
CA SER A 610 8.65 -7.31 -18.22
C SER A 610 8.59 -6.75 -16.79
N LYS A 611 7.70 -5.79 -16.49
CA LYS A 611 7.57 -5.16 -15.16
C LYS A 611 6.23 -5.54 -14.53
N LEU A 612 6.24 -5.90 -13.25
CA LEU A 612 5.03 -6.26 -12.51
C LEU A 612 4.49 -5.05 -11.71
N ARG A 613 3.15 -4.99 -11.59
CA ARG A 613 2.42 -4.03 -10.75
C ARG A 613 1.04 -4.58 -10.37
N LEU A 614 0.36 -3.93 -9.43
CA LEU A 614 -1.06 -4.16 -9.13
C LEU A 614 -1.93 -3.41 -10.14
N ASN A 615 -2.54 -4.16 -11.06
CA ASN A 615 -3.44 -3.66 -12.10
C ASN A 615 -4.89 -3.90 -11.72
N LYS A 616 -5.84 -3.22 -12.36
CA LYS A 616 -7.26 -3.62 -12.24
C LYS A 616 -7.43 -5.11 -12.54
N CYS A 617 -8.10 -5.83 -11.64
CA CYS A 617 -8.35 -7.26 -11.75
C CYS A 617 -9.20 -7.60 -12.99
N ASN A 618 -8.77 -8.62 -13.73
CA ASN A 618 -9.44 -9.11 -14.92
C ASN A 618 -9.15 -10.61 -15.12
N LYS A 619 -10.18 -11.44 -14.98
CA LYS A 619 -10.09 -12.91 -15.11
C LYS A 619 -9.67 -13.44 -16.49
N ASN A 620 -9.59 -12.56 -17.50
CA ASN A 620 -9.18 -12.92 -18.85
C ASN A 620 -7.70 -12.61 -19.10
N ASN A 621 -7.01 -11.95 -18.16
CA ASN A 621 -5.60 -11.59 -18.28
C ASN A 621 -4.72 -12.71 -17.73
N ASP A 622 -4.08 -13.48 -18.61
CA ASP A 622 -3.27 -14.66 -18.26
C ASP A 622 -2.18 -14.37 -17.20
N ASP A 623 -1.64 -13.15 -17.18
CA ASP A 623 -0.63 -12.70 -16.22
C ASP A 623 -1.14 -12.48 -14.78
N GLN A 624 -2.46 -12.55 -14.56
CA GLN A 624 -3.10 -12.39 -13.25
C GLN A 624 -3.55 -13.71 -12.61
N HIS A 625 -3.16 -14.86 -13.18
CA HIS A 625 -3.52 -16.19 -12.67
C HIS A 625 -2.34 -16.88 -11.98
N TRP A 626 -2.30 -16.76 -10.66
CA TRP A 626 -1.26 -17.26 -9.77
C TRP A 626 -1.75 -18.44 -8.93
N GLU A 627 -0.83 -19.31 -8.54
CA GLU A 627 -1.05 -20.39 -7.59
C GLU A 627 0.19 -20.62 -6.73
N ILE A 628 -0.04 -21.10 -5.52
CA ILE A 628 1.01 -21.40 -4.55
C ILE A 628 1.34 -22.89 -4.64
N ARG A 629 2.61 -23.21 -4.90
CA ARG A 629 3.09 -24.60 -5.02
C ARG A 629 4.18 -24.87 -4.00
N THR A 630 4.04 -25.96 -3.25
CA THR A 630 5.08 -26.47 -2.32
C THR A 630 6.13 -27.34 -3.02
N THR A 631 5.99 -27.58 -4.33
CA THR A 631 6.94 -28.34 -5.15
C THR A 631 7.35 -27.53 -6.38
N ASN A 632 8.62 -27.63 -6.76
CA ASN A 632 9.17 -26.90 -7.90
C ASN A 632 8.38 -27.20 -9.18
N PRO A 633 7.73 -26.20 -9.82
CA PRO A 633 6.91 -26.39 -11.01
C PRO A 633 7.68 -26.93 -12.23
N SER A 634 8.99 -26.74 -12.29
CA SER A 634 9.85 -27.21 -13.40
C SER A 634 10.24 -28.69 -13.30
N ILE A 635 9.82 -29.40 -12.24
CA ILE A 635 10.04 -30.84 -12.12
C ILE A 635 9.08 -31.57 -13.07
N ILE A 636 9.63 -32.07 -14.18
CA ILE A 636 8.87 -32.87 -15.14
C ILE A 636 8.59 -34.23 -14.52
N LYS A 637 7.30 -34.54 -14.33
CA LYS A 637 6.85 -35.82 -13.75
C LYS A 637 6.67 -36.88 -14.83
N CYS A 638 6.81 -38.14 -14.43
CA CYS A 638 6.69 -39.31 -15.29
C CYS A 638 6.17 -40.50 -14.50
N GLY A 639 5.60 -41.48 -15.20
CA GLY A 639 5.04 -42.66 -14.57
C GLY A 639 3.68 -43.06 -15.13
N ALA A 640 3.13 -44.14 -14.58
CA ALA A 640 1.83 -44.67 -15.00
C ALA A 640 0.72 -43.63 -14.77
N GLY A 641 0.07 -43.20 -15.84
CA GLY A 641 -0.99 -42.17 -15.80
C GLY A 641 -0.51 -40.71 -15.93
N ILE A 642 0.81 -40.47 -15.94
CA ILE A 642 1.40 -39.11 -16.10
C ILE A 642 1.99 -38.95 -17.51
N GLY A 643 2.83 -39.89 -17.95
CA GLY A 643 3.50 -39.84 -19.26
C GLY A 643 4.99 -40.19 -19.21
N ASN A 644 5.65 -40.04 -20.36
CA ASN A 644 7.06 -40.33 -20.54
C ASN A 644 7.92 -39.07 -20.35
N CYS A 645 9.14 -39.26 -19.85
CA CYS A 645 10.14 -38.20 -19.82
C CYS A 645 10.56 -37.76 -21.23
N PRO A 646 11.03 -36.50 -21.36
CA PRO A 646 11.64 -36.01 -22.59
C PRO A 646 12.74 -36.94 -23.11
N SER A 647 12.89 -36.99 -24.44
CA SER A 647 13.81 -37.93 -25.10
C SER A 647 15.23 -37.83 -24.56
N GLY A 648 15.76 -38.94 -24.05
CA GLY A 648 17.11 -39.01 -23.48
C GLY A 648 17.17 -38.98 -21.95
N GLN A 649 16.06 -38.69 -21.26
CA GLN A 649 16.00 -38.65 -19.80
C GLN A 649 15.44 -39.94 -19.19
N CYS A 650 15.78 -40.18 -17.94
CA CYS A 650 15.35 -41.29 -17.10
C CYS A 650 14.17 -40.87 -16.23
N CYS A 651 13.23 -41.78 -15.97
CA CYS A 651 12.15 -41.57 -15.03
C CYS A 651 12.53 -42.23 -13.71
N SER A 652 12.75 -41.48 -12.64
CA SER A 652 13.16 -42.03 -11.35
C SER A 652 12.06 -42.88 -10.71
N LYS A 653 12.41 -43.61 -9.64
CA LYS A 653 11.44 -44.33 -8.80
C LYS A 653 10.35 -43.41 -8.22
N ASP A 654 10.67 -42.14 -8.03
CA ASP A 654 9.78 -41.12 -7.46
C ASP A 654 8.92 -40.43 -8.54
N GLY A 655 8.99 -40.88 -9.79
CA GLY A 655 8.20 -40.36 -10.90
C GLY A 655 8.66 -39.00 -11.40
N ILE A 656 9.98 -38.75 -11.39
CA ILE A 656 10.59 -37.50 -11.82
C ILE A 656 11.59 -37.75 -12.96
N CYS A 657 11.60 -36.87 -13.95
CA CYS A 657 12.53 -36.93 -15.06
C CYS A 657 13.88 -36.29 -14.75
N GLY A 658 14.97 -36.96 -15.13
CA GLY A 658 16.32 -36.42 -15.05
C GLY A 658 17.36 -37.30 -15.75
N THR A 659 18.62 -36.85 -15.77
CA THR A 659 19.71 -37.56 -16.48
C THR A 659 20.86 -38.01 -15.56
N SER A 660 20.83 -37.67 -14.26
CA SER A 660 21.85 -38.14 -13.31
C SER A 660 21.59 -39.59 -12.87
N ASN A 661 22.58 -40.20 -12.22
CA ASN A 661 22.43 -41.54 -11.65
C ASN A 661 21.28 -41.65 -10.64
N ASP A 662 20.89 -40.56 -9.98
CA ASP A 662 19.76 -40.57 -9.03
C ASP A 662 18.42 -40.82 -9.73
N PHE A 663 18.32 -40.43 -11.01
CA PHE A 663 17.15 -40.67 -11.85
C PHE A 663 17.29 -41.93 -12.71
N CYS A 664 18.51 -42.21 -13.17
CA CYS A 664 18.81 -43.29 -14.11
C CYS A 664 19.22 -44.62 -13.46
N GLY A 665 19.47 -44.61 -12.15
CA GLY A 665 19.96 -45.74 -11.37
C GLY A 665 18.86 -46.71 -10.94
N SER A 666 19.10 -47.38 -9.80
CA SER A 666 18.20 -48.43 -9.30
C SER A 666 16.81 -47.87 -8.97
N GLY A 667 15.77 -48.47 -9.55
CA GLY A 667 14.38 -48.04 -9.41
C GLY A 667 13.87 -47.12 -10.53
N CYS A 668 14.69 -46.81 -11.53
CA CYS A 668 14.24 -46.08 -12.71
C CYS A 668 13.10 -46.84 -13.44
N GLN A 669 12.03 -46.12 -13.78
CA GLN A 669 10.85 -46.63 -14.45
C GLN A 669 11.04 -46.68 -15.97
N SER A 670 11.55 -47.82 -16.48
CA SER A 670 11.97 -47.99 -17.87
C SER A 670 10.86 -47.84 -18.92
N LYS A 671 9.59 -47.96 -18.52
CA LYS A 671 8.44 -47.68 -19.40
C LYS A 671 8.22 -46.19 -19.66
N PHE A 672 8.76 -45.33 -18.80
CA PHE A 672 8.51 -43.88 -18.80
C PHE A 672 9.80 -43.05 -18.94
N GLY A 673 10.97 -43.67 -19.09
CA GLY A 673 12.25 -43.01 -19.34
C GLY A 673 13.37 -44.01 -19.67
N LYS A 674 14.54 -43.53 -20.07
CA LYS A 674 15.67 -44.36 -20.51
C LYS A 674 16.55 -44.84 -19.36
N CYS A 675 16.15 -45.89 -18.65
CA CYS A 675 16.94 -46.48 -17.56
C CYS A 675 18.18 -47.24 -18.08
N ASN A 676 19.26 -47.27 -17.30
CA ASN A 676 20.56 -47.91 -17.62
C ASN A 676 21.42 -47.20 -18.67
N ILE A 677 21.58 -45.87 -18.57
CA ILE A 677 22.61 -45.16 -19.36
C ILE A 677 23.97 -45.41 -18.68
N THR A 678 24.81 -46.24 -19.29
CA THR A 678 26.21 -46.39 -18.87
C THR A 678 26.98 -45.16 -19.35
N THR A 679 27.09 -44.14 -18.49
CA THR A 679 27.88 -42.94 -18.81
C THR A 679 29.36 -43.30 -18.81
N THR A 680 29.99 -43.35 -19.98
CA THR A 680 31.44 -43.52 -20.12
C THR A 680 32.14 -42.28 -19.57
N THR A 681 32.58 -42.35 -18.32
CA THR A 681 33.25 -41.25 -17.61
C THR A 681 34.68 -41.09 -18.13
N THR A 682 34.94 -40.08 -18.96
CA THR A 682 36.30 -39.64 -19.28
C THR A 682 36.83 -38.79 -18.12
N THR A 683 37.65 -39.39 -17.27
CA THR A 683 38.31 -38.72 -16.14
C THR A 683 39.38 -37.76 -16.67
N ARG A 684 39.28 -36.47 -16.34
CA ARG A 684 40.38 -35.50 -16.52
C ARG A 684 40.84 -35.00 -15.15
N THR A 685 42.06 -35.36 -14.81
CA THR A 685 42.79 -35.04 -13.57
C THR A 685 43.11 -33.54 -13.51
N THR A 686 42.83 -32.90 -12.37
CA THR A 686 43.23 -31.51 -12.08
C THR A 686 44.12 -31.52 -10.84
N THR A 687 45.34 -30.99 -11.00
CA THR A 687 46.37 -30.84 -9.97
C THR A 687 46.07 -29.67 -9.02
N THR A 688 46.08 -29.94 -7.71
CA THR A 688 45.97 -28.97 -6.61
C THR A 688 47.35 -28.72 -6.01
N ARG A 689 47.67 -27.46 -5.65
CA ARG A 689 48.89 -27.08 -4.90
C ARG A 689 48.51 -26.35 -3.61
N THR A 690 49.04 -26.84 -2.49
CA THR A 690 48.81 -26.42 -1.09
C THR A 690 50.06 -25.72 -0.54
N THR A 691 49.93 -24.70 0.33
CA THR A 691 50.81 -24.26 1.48
C THR A 691 50.57 -22.77 1.80
N THR A 692 50.55 -22.16 3.01
CA THR A 692 50.76 -22.54 4.44
C THR A 692 50.17 -21.44 5.36
N THR A 693 49.84 -21.82 6.58
CA THR A 693 49.45 -21.12 7.85
C THR A 693 50.41 -20.02 8.35
N THR A 694 49.97 -19.05 9.19
CA THR A 694 50.49 -18.74 10.57
C THR A 694 49.60 -17.70 11.33
N THR A 695 49.50 -17.88 12.65
CA THR A 695 48.69 -17.22 13.70
C THR A 695 49.41 -16.04 14.41
N THR A 696 48.71 -15.21 15.23
CA THR A 696 49.02 -14.78 16.66
C THR A 696 48.71 -13.29 17.04
N THR A 697 47.61 -13.09 17.80
CA THR A 697 47.29 -12.35 19.08
C THR A 697 47.93 -11.02 19.63
N THR A 698 47.03 -10.05 20.00
CA THR A 698 46.83 -9.20 21.26
C THR A 698 47.69 -7.99 21.77
N THR A 699 46.95 -6.86 22.07
CA THR A 699 46.97 -5.80 23.16
C THR A 699 48.25 -4.96 23.47
N THR A 700 48.27 -3.69 23.96
CA THR A 700 47.44 -2.90 24.94
C THR A 700 47.79 -1.37 24.95
N THR A 701 46.81 -0.53 25.34
CA THR A 701 46.76 0.82 26.02
C THR A 701 47.91 1.85 26.12
N THR A 702 47.57 3.16 26.01
CA THR A 702 47.87 4.20 27.03
C THR A 702 47.01 5.48 26.88
N THR A 703 46.70 6.12 28.01
CA THR A 703 45.79 7.28 28.22
C THR A 703 46.58 8.50 28.72
N THR A 704 46.17 9.73 28.37
CA THR A 704 46.48 10.94 29.18
C THR A 704 45.47 12.08 28.98
N THR A 705 45.11 12.71 30.10
CA THR A 705 44.09 13.75 30.32
C THR A 705 44.76 15.09 30.63
N THR A 706 44.23 16.28 30.23
CA THR A 706 44.08 17.49 31.10
C THR A 706 43.45 18.76 30.46
N THR A 707 42.38 19.26 31.11
CA THR A 707 41.96 20.63 31.53
C THR A 707 41.70 21.86 30.60
N THR A 708 40.58 22.51 30.97
CA THR A 708 39.83 23.72 30.59
C THR A 708 40.49 25.11 30.70
N THR A 709 39.99 26.10 29.95
CA THR A 709 39.77 27.50 30.44
C THR A 709 38.69 28.25 29.64
N THR A 710 37.83 28.97 30.35
CA THR A 710 36.61 29.68 29.88
C THR A 710 36.80 31.19 30.00
N THR A 711 36.29 31.98 29.05
CA THR A 711 36.11 33.44 29.24
C THR A 711 34.83 33.91 28.53
N THR A 712 33.94 34.55 29.29
CA THR A 712 32.60 35.01 28.89
C THR A 712 32.59 36.53 28.70
N THR A 713 31.98 37.04 27.63
CA THR A 713 31.61 38.46 27.51
C THR A 713 30.26 38.60 26.81
N THR A 714 29.32 39.28 27.48
CA THR A 714 27.92 39.49 27.08
C THR A 714 27.76 40.82 26.33
N THR A 715 26.94 40.89 25.29
CA THR A 715 26.38 42.18 24.80
C THR A 715 25.05 42.01 24.05
N THR A 716 24.12 42.90 24.40
CA THR A 716 22.71 43.02 24.01
C THR A 716 22.52 43.62 22.61
N THR A 717 21.54 43.16 21.80
CA THR A 717 21.20 43.79 20.50
C THR A 717 19.70 43.85 20.17
N THR A 718 19.36 44.92 19.46
CA THR A 718 18.08 45.38 18.90
C THR A 718 17.61 44.55 17.68
N MET A 719 16.29 44.45 17.44
CA MET A 719 15.70 43.58 16.40
C MET A 719 15.93 44.07 14.96
N LYS A 720 16.40 43.15 14.09
CA LYS A 720 16.70 43.31 12.65
C LYS A 720 15.52 42.80 11.80
N GLY A 721 15.20 43.46 10.68
CA GLY A 721 14.15 43.03 9.74
C GLY A 721 14.53 41.78 8.93
N ALA A 722 13.53 41.00 8.51
CA ALA A 722 13.71 39.73 7.78
C ALA A 722 14.38 39.92 6.40
N PRO A 723 15.27 39.01 5.98
CA PRO A 723 15.85 39.01 4.65
C PRO A 723 14.86 38.51 3.59
N THR A 724 15.06 38.91 2.33
CA THR A 724 14.16 38.60 1.18
C THR A 724 14.87 37.80 0.09
N VAL A 725 14.11 36.94 -0.61
CA VAL A 725 14.60 36.13 -1.74
C VAL A 725 14.78 37.00 -2.98
N ASN A 726 15.88 36.83 -3.71
CA ASN A 726 16.11 37.50 -5.00
C ASN A 726 15.05 37.01 -6.02
N PRO A 727 14.32 37.90 -6.71
CA PRO A 727 13.30 37.52 -7.69
C PRO A 727 13.77 36.60 -8.82
N ASN A 728 15.08 36.58 -9.12
CA ASN A 728 15.66 35.73 -10.16
C ASN A 728 16.25 34.41 -9.62
N ALA A 729 16.12 34.12 -8.32
CA ALA A 729 16.60 32.88 -7.74
C ALA A 729 15.67 31.72 -8.13
N THR A 730 16.26 30.57 -8.49
CA THR A 730 15.53 29.32 -8.70
C THR A 730 15.75 28.38 -7.51
N PRO A 731 14.75 27.56 -7.14
CA PRO A 731 14.90 26.62 -6.04
C PRO A 731 15.75 25.42 -6.50
N LYS A 732 16.56 24.88 -5.59
CA LYS A 732 17.60 23.86 -5.88
C LYS A 732 17.57 22.74 -4.84
N TRP A 733 18.02 21.55 -5.22
CA TRP A 733 18.26 20.46 -4.28
C TRP A 733 19.65 20.63 -3.65
N ILE A 734 19.74 20.41 -2.34
CA ILE A 734 21.01 20.34 -1.63
C ILE A 734 21.27 18.85 -1.34
N TYR A 735 22.20 18.27 -2.08
CA TYR A 735 22.39 16.82 -2.19
C TYR A 735 23.71 16.37 -1.58
N ASN A 736 23.71 15.32 -0.77
CA ASN A 736 24.92 14.67 -0.30
C ASN A 736 25.27 13.47 -1.21
N PRO A 737 26.38 13.51 -1.96
CA PRO A 737 26.75 12.45 -2.91
C PRO A 737 27.21 11.15 -2.25
N SER A 738 27.68 11.19 -1.00
CA SER A 738 28.12 10.00 -0.27
C SER A 738 26.94 9.20 0.26
N ALA A 739 25.98 9.88 0.87
CA ALA A 739 24.80 9.26 1.46
C ALA A 739 23.63 9.12 0.47
N LYS A 740 23.70 9.80 -0.69
CA LYS A 740 22.68 9.79 -1.76
C LYS A 740 21.31 10.33 -1.32
N ILE A 741 21.33 11.40 -0.54
CA ILE A 741 20.14 12.00 0.08
C ILE A 741 20.13 13.52 -0.12
N CYS A 742 18.94 14.11 -0.08
CA CYS A 742 18.71 15.54 -0.17
C CYS A 742 18.20 16.10 1.15
N LEU A 743 18.42 17.40 1.37
CA LEU A 743 17.77 18.13 2.46
C LEU A 743 16.29 18.35 2.17
N TRP A 744 15.47 18.16 3.19
CA TRP A 744 14.01 18.19 3.15
C TRP A 744 13.43 19.06 4.28
N ALA A 745 12.48 19.91 3.92
CA ALA A 745 11.83 20.85 4.83
C ALA A 745 10.56 20.24 5.45
N LEU A 746 10.49 20.23 6.79
CA LEU A 746 9.29 19.81 7.51
C LEU A 746 8.20 20.88 7.54
N SER A 747 6.94 20.43 7.67
CA SER A 747 5.75 21.29 7.75
C SER A 747 5.65 22.11 9.02
N ALA A 748 6.23 21.65 10.11
CA ALA A 748 6.33 22.41 11.34
C ALA A 748 7.50 23.41 11.31
N ILE A 749 7.26 24.59 11.89
CA ILE A 749 8.28 25.63 12.07
C ILE A 749 9.20 25.27 13.25
N ASP A 750 10.40 25.83 13.26
CA ASP A 750 11.44 25.63 14.28
C ASP A 750 11.98 24.20 14.37
N LYS A 751 11.81 23.40 13.31
CA LYS A 751 12.30 22.02 13.22
C LYS A 751 13.63 21.91 12.51
N LYS A 752 14.41 20.89 12.85
CA LYS A 752 15.65 20.60 12.10
C LYS A 752 15.32 20.21 10.65
N PRO A 753 16.09 20.69 9.65
CA PRO A 753 15.96 20.19 8.29
C PRO A 753 16.36 18.71 8.28
N ARG A 754 15.47 17.86 7.74
CA ARG A 754 15.71 16.42 7.64
C ARG A 754 16.48 16.11 6.36
N ILE A 755 17.04 14.91 6.30
CA ILE A 755 17.63 14.35 5.08
C ILE A 755 16.83 13.13 4.65
N TRP A 756 16.59 12.98 3.35
CA TRP A 756 15.80 11.88 2.81
C TRP A 756 16.18 11.60 1.34
N GLU A 757 15.72 10.49 0.77
CA GLU A 757 15.85 10.25 -0.67
C GLU A 757 15.26 11.43 -1.46
N CYS A 758 15.99 11.93 -2.46
CA CYS A 758 15.61 13.16 -3.16
C CYS A 758 14.27 12.99 -3.91
N GLY A 759 13.21 13.62 -3.38
CA GLY A 759 11.91 13.71 -4.02
C GLY A 759 11.81 14.82 -5.08
N GLU A 760 10.72 14.80 -5.84
CA GLU A 760 10.38 15.83 -6.84
C GLU A 760 9.60 17.01 -6.24
N ASP A 761 9.07 16.82 -5.03
CA ASP A 761 8.22 17.78 -4.33
C ASP A 761 8.98 19.06 -3.95
N GLU A 762 8.24 20.17 -3.78
CA GLU A 762 8.83 21.50 -3.51
C GLU A 762 9.51 21.58 -2.13
N ASP A 763 9.17 20.71 -1.19
CA ASP A 763 9.75 20.65 0.15
C ASP A 763 11.19 20.08 0.17
N PHE A 764 11.64 19.46 -0.92
CA PHE A 764 13.04 19.09 -1.14
C PHE A 764 13.89 20.22 -1.74
N LYS A 765 13.27 21.36 -2.10
CA LYS A 765 13.92 22.44 -2.81
C LYS A 765 14.15 23.65 -1.92
N TRP A 766 15.27 24.33 -2.17
CA TRP A 766 15.76 25.42 -1.36
C TRP A 766 16.23 26.59 -2.23
N TYR A 767 15.90 27.81 -1.84
CA TYR A 767 16.52 28.99 -2.42
C TYR A 767 17.77 29.34 -1.61
N LEU A 768 18.93 29.43 -2.26
CA LEU A 768 20.10 30.07 -1.65
C LEU A 768 20.19 31.49 -2.20
N SER A 769 19.90 32.49 -1.37
CA SER A 769 19.80 33.89 -1.82
C SER A 769 20.33 34.91 -0.80
N PRO A 770 21.25 35.80 -1.20
CA PRO A 770 22.00 35.79 -2.46
C PRO A 770 22.87 34.53 -2.60
N TYR A 771 23.26 34.19 -3.83
CA TYR A 771 24.11 33.02 -4.13
C TYR A 771 25.50 33.49 -4.59
N PRO A 772 26.62 32.88 -4.17
CA PRO A 772 26.77 31.66 -3.36
C PRO A 772 26.77 31.87 -1.83
N LYS A 773 26.75 33.13 -1.37
CA LYS A 773 26.75 33.54 0.03
C LYS A 773 25.46 34.29 0.37
N GLY A 774 24.65 33.74 1.27
CA GLY A 774 23.34 34.29 1.60
C GLY A 774 22.53 33.39 2.53
N TYR A 775 21.21 33.53 2.51
CA TYR A 775 20.31 32.75 3.37
C TYR A 775 19.73 31.56 2.59
N ILE A 776 19.41 30.49 3.30
CA ILE A 776 18.75 29.30 2.75
C ILE A 776 17.28 29.36 3.11
N TYR A 777 16.41 29.50 2.11
CA TYR A 777 14.96 29.58 2.26
C TYR A 777 14.31 28.29 1.79
N SER A 778 13.26 27.85 2.48
CA SER A 778 12.41 26.76 1.98
C SER A 778 11.70 27.22 0.70
N ALA A 779 11.66 26.36 -0.33
CA ALA A 779 10.88 26.66 -1.53
C ALA A 779 9.38 26.45 -1.35
N TYR A 780 9.00 25.54 -0.45
CA TYR A 780 7.61 25.19 -0.19
C TYR A 780 6.97 26.03 0.92
N TYR A 781 7.69 26.33 2.01
CA TYR A 781 7.16 27.13 3.11
C TYR A 781 7.68 28.56 3.07
N GLU A 782 6.86 29.47 2.50
CA GLU A 782 7.19 30.89 2.40
C GLU A 782 7.55 31.51 3.77
N GLY A 783 8.57 32.37 3.79
CA GLY A 783 9.02 33.04 5.01
C GLY A 783 9.83 32.17 5.98
N ARG A 784 10.18 30.93 5.60
CA ARG A 784 11.01 30.03 6.41
C ARG A 784 12.44 29.93 5.91
N CYS A 785 13.40 30.09 6.83
CA CYS A 785 14.83 30.09 6.58
C CYS A 785 15.60 29.21 7.56
N PHE A 786 16.82 28.83 7.18
CA PHE A 786 17.77 28.23 8.11
C PHE A 786 18.20 29.24 9.19
N THR A 787 18.12 28.78 10.43
CA THR A 787 18.44 29.54 11.63
C THR A 787 19.29 28.69 12.55
N LEU A 788 20.30 29.31 13.15
CA LEU A 788 21.12 28.68 14.17
C LEU A 788 20.35 28.65 15.50
N MET A 789 20.05 27.46 16.00
CA MET A 789 19.36 27.28 17.29
C MET A 789 20.36 27.29 18.45
N ASP A 790 21.48 26.58 18.27
CA ASP A 790 22.53 26.44 19.28
C ASP A 790 23.90 26.74 18.65
N PRO A 791 24.49 27.92 18.93
CA PRO A 791 25.80 28.27 18.39
C PRO A 791 26.93 27.38 18.89
N VAL A 792 26.79 26.76 20.07
CA VAL A 792 27.81 25.91 20.69
C VAL A 792 27.81 24.54 20.01
N ASN A 793 26.65 23.86 20.01
CA ASN A 793 26.50 22.51 19.46
C ASN A 793 26.17 22.48 17.96
N GLY A 794 25.98 23.65 17.33
CA GLY A 794 25.78 23.78 15.89
C GLY A 794 24.43 23.27 15.38
N LYS A 795 23.40 23.25 16.23
CA LYS A 795 22.05 22.81 15.84
C LYS A 795 21.40 23.83 14.90
N ILE A 796 20.93 23.35 13.75
CA ILE A 796 20.24 24.16 12.72
C ILE A 796 18.75 23.84 12.75
N LYS A 797 17.90 24.86 12.54
CA LYS A 797 16.45 24.70 12.36
C LYS A 797 15.92 25.54 11.20
N VAL A 798 14.76 25.18 10.71
CA VAL A 798 13.98 25.93 9.72
C VAL A 798 12.94 26.77 10.47
N SER A 799 13.18 28.07 10.60
CA SER A 799 12.33 28.99 11.35
C SER A 799 11.92 30.20 10.53
N ASP A 800 11.21 31.15 11.16
CA ASP A 800 10.99 32.47 10.60
C ASP A 800 12.30 33.14 10.18
N CYS A 801 12.31 33.72 8.97
CA CYS A 801 13.48 34.35 8.37
C CYS A 801 14.02 35.57 9.14
N THR A 802 13.25 36.19 10.03
CA THR A 802 13.72 37.27 10.94
C THR A 802 14.95 36.86 11.77
N LYS A 803 15.12 35.57 12.04
CA LYS A 803 16.24 35.00 12.81
C LYS A 803 17.27 34.27 11.94
N ALA A 804 17.15 34.36 10.61
CA ALA A 804 17.95 33.57 9.68
C ALA A 804 19.45 33.80 9.84
N SER A 805 20.21 32.72 9.67
CA SER A 805 21.67 32.73 9.62
C SER A 805 22.13 32.67 8.16
N SER A 806 23.22 33.38 7.82
CA SER A 806 23.80 33.32 6.47
C SER A 806 24.80 32.18 6.34
N TYR A 807 24.85 31.60 5.15
CA TYR A 807 25.70 30.48 4.77
C TYR A 807 26.44 30.80 3.47
N GLU A 808 27.61 30.19 3.27
CA GLU A 808 28.37 30.28 2.02
C GLU A 808 28.68 28.88 1.48
N PHE A 809 28.34 28.64 0.21
CA PHE A 809 28.70 27.40 -0.48
C PHE A 809 30.01 27.56 -1.26
N ASN A 810 31.00 26.72 -0.95
CA ASN A 810 32.26 26.64 -1.69
C ASN A 810 32.25 25.46 -2.66
N TYR A 811 32.12 25.79 -3.95
CA TYR A 811 32.11 24.83 -5.05
C TYR A 811 33.36 23.95 -5.16
N SER A 812 34.53 24.46 -4.80
CA SER A 812 35.78 23.72 -4.97
C SER A 812 35.95 22.63 -3.91
N GLU A 813 35.41 22.85 -2.72
CA GLU A 813 35.47 21.92 -1.59
C GLU A 813 34.18 21.11 -1.43
N GLY A 814 33.06 21.57 -1.99
CA GLY A 814 31.73 21.00 -1.76
C GLY A 814 31.22 21.24 -0.34
N LEU A 815 31.66 22.31 0.32
CA LEU A 815 31.31 22.58 1.72
C LEU A 815 30.37 23.78 1.81
N LEU A 816 29.43 23.72 2.76
CA LEU A 816 28.53 24.82 3.08
C LEU A 816 28.86 25.34 4.49
N TYR A 817 29.44 26.54 4.56
CA TYR A 817 29.92 27.15 5.81
C TYR A 817 28.86 28.02 6.43
N LEU A 818 28.93 28.17 7.76
CA LEU A 818 28.30 29.29 8.42
C LEU A 818 29.11 30.56 8.11
N ASP A 819 28.44 31.57 7.56
CA ASP A 819 29.11 32.74 6.97
C ASP A 819 29.98 33.54 7.96
N ASN A 820 29.62 33.55 9.24
CA ASN A 820 30.39 34.22 10.29
C ASN A 820 31.39 33.29 11.01
N ASP A 821 31.45 32.00 10.67
CA ASP A 821 32.36 31.01 11.25
C ASP A 821 32.72 29.90 10.24
N TYR A 822 33.75 30.16 9.43
CA TYR A 822 34.27 29.20 8.43
C TYR A 822 34.96 27.97 9.06
N SER A 823 35.10 27.91 10.39
CA SER A 823 35.56 26.69 11.07
C SER A 823 34.45 25.63 11.14
N LYS A 824 33.19 26.03 11.01
CA LYS A 824 32.01 25.17 11.02
C LYS A 824 31.40 25.04 9.63
N CYS A 825 31.12 23.80 9.23
CA CYS A 825 30.39 23.50 8.01
C CYS A 825 29.31 22.46 8.26
N MET A 826 28.31 22.52 7.38
CA MET A 826 27.14 21.68 7.43
C MET A 826 27.52 20.23 7.09
N GLY A 827 27.17 19.30 7.97
CA GLY A 827 27.28 17.86 7.77
C GLY A 827 25.97 17.15 8.08
N ILE A 828 25.93 15.87 7.76
CA ILE A 828 24.86 14.97 8.19
C ILE A 828 25.16 14.56 9.62
N GLY A 829 24.16 14.74 10.49
CA GLY A 829 24.28 14.48 11.91
C GLY A 829 25.27 15.40 12.62
N ASP A 830 25.28 15.32 13.96
CA ASP A 830 26.22 16.06 14.80
C ASP A 830 27.59 15.33 14.92
N GLY A 831 27.71 14.13 14.35
CA GLY A 831 28.87 13.25 14.46
C GLY A 831 28.66 12.04 15.37
N ASP A 832 27.49 11.94 16.03
CA ASP A 832 26.99 10.70 16.63
C ASP A 832 26.18 9.90 15.58
N PRO A 833 26.52 8.62 15.32
CA PRO A 833 25.78 7.78 14.37
C PRO A 833 24.29 7.61 14.67
N THR A 834 23.85 7.90 15.91
CA THR A 834 22.45 7.84 16.31
C THR A 834 21.64 9.08 15.89
N ASN A 835 22.30 10.14 15.44
CA ASN A 835 21.66 11.43 15.08
C ASN A 835 21.88 11.83 13.61
N ASP A 836 21.95 10.86 12.70
CA ASP A 836 22.23 11.06 11.27
C ASP A 836 21.00 11.42 10.42
N ASN A 837 19.92 11.95 11.01
CA ASN A 837 18.65 12.20 10.29
C ASN A 837 18.41 13.68 9.89
N GLY A 838 19.41 14.55 10.03
CA GLY A 838 19.31 15.96 9.68
C GLY A 838 20.66 16.65 9.51
N ALA A 839 20.64 17.96 9.23
CA ALA A 839 21.86 18.74 9.05
C ALA A 839 22.30 19.51 10.31
N TYR A 840 23.59 19.45 10.61
CA TYR A 840 24.21 20.14 11.75
C TYR A 840 25.49 20.86 11.31
N LEU A 841 25.84 21.93 12.02
CA LEU A 841 27.11 22.62 11.87
C LEU A 841 28.16 22.02 12.81
N ARG A 842 29.21 21.44 12.24
CA ARG A 842 30.30 20.83 13.00
C ARG A 842 31.65 21.27 12.43
N PRO A 843 32.77 21.07 13.16
CA PRO A 843 34.09 21.46 12.67
C PRO A 843 34.36 20.89 11.28
N CYS A 844 34.95 21.70 10.39
CA CYS A 844 35.21 21.28 9.02
C CYS A 844 36.35 20.27 8.91
N LYS A 845 35.98 18.99 8.86
CA LYS A 845 36.88 17.86 8.66
C LYS A 845 37.00 17.44 7.19
N LYS A 846 36.08 17.94 6.34
CA LYS A 846 35.99 17.60 4.90
C LYS A 846 35.62 16.14 4.65
N ASP A 847 34.93 15.55 5.62
CA ASP A 847 34.42 14.18 5.56
C ASP A 847 33.30 14.05 4.52
N ALA A 848 32.97 12.81 4.13
CA ALA A 848 32.06 12.55 3.03
C ALA A 848 30.62 13.05 3.29
N ASP A 849 30.20 13.07 4.55
CA ASP A 849 28.91 13.57 5.01
C ASP A 849 28.82 15.11 5.05
N GLN A 850 29.97 15.81 5.08
CA GLN A 850 30.04 17.28 5.01
C GLN A 850 30.08 17.80 3.57
N LYS A 851 30.20 16.90 2.59
CA LYS A 851 30.23 17.26 1.17
C LYS A 851 28.80 17.34 0.62
N TRP A 852 28.48 18.50 0.07
CA TRP A 852 27.20 18.81 -0.54
C TRP A 852 27.39 19.27 -1.98
N GLU A 853 26.40 18.96 -2.81
CA GLU A 853 26.25 19.45 -4.18
C GLU A 853 24.93 20.22 -4.29
N ILE A 854 24.95 21.32 -5.01
CA ILE A 854 23.75 22.13 -5.27
C ILE A 854 23.26 21.82 -6.68
N TRP A 855 22.07 21.26 -6.80
CA TRP A 855 21.52 20.72 -8.05
C TRP A 855 20.33 21.51 -8.55
N ASP A 856 20.31 21.81 -9.85
CA ASP A 856 19.18 22.46 -10.54
C ASP A 856 18.09 21.47 -10.99
N ARG A 857 18.35 20.17 -10.83
CA ARG A 857 17.49 19.06 -11.24
C ARG A 857 17.50 18.01 -10.14
N ASN A 858 16.45 17.20 -10.06
CA ASN A 858 16.42 16.13 -9.07
C ASN A 858 17.64 15.19 -9.26
N PRO A 859 18.55 15.09 -8.27
CA PRO A 859 19.71 14.21 -8.35
C PRO A 859 19.33 12.74 -8.57
N SER A 860 18.22 12.28 -7.95
CA SER A 860 17.75 10.90 -8.06
C SER A 860 17.39 10.53 -9.50
N SER A 861 16.73 11.43 -10.24
CA SER A 861 16.31 11.17 -11.62
C SER A 861 17.49 11.13 -12.60
N VAL A 862 18.54 11.91 -12.34
CA VAL A 862 19.78 11.92 -13.15
C VAL A 862 20.67 10.73 -12.83
N ILE A 863 20.86 10.40 -11.55
CA ILE A 863 21.80 9.37 -11.09
C ILE A 863 21.27 7.97 -11.38
N ASN A 864 19.97 7.74 -11.18
CA ASN A 864 19.32 6.43 -11.33
C ASN A 864 18.70 6.22 -12.71
N ALA A 865 19.03 7.06 -13.69
CA ALA A 865 18.56 6.90 -15.07
C ALA A 865 19.01 5.54 -15.66
N ASP A 866 18.16 4.94 -16.49
CA ASP A 866 18.53 3.76 -17.27
C ASP A 866 19.57 4.14 -18.34
N TYR A 867 20.65 3.36 -18.48
CA TYR A 867 21.76 3.64 -19.41
C TYR A 867 21.81 2.68 -20.60
N GLN A 868 22.24 3.20 -21.76
CA GLN A 868 22.54 2.43 -22.96
C GLN A 868 23.97 2.68 -23.45
N THR A 869 24.59 1.66 -24.05
CA THR A 869 25.92 1.76 -24.67
C THR A 869 25.81 2.24 -26.11
N VAL A 870 26.50 3.32 -26.46
CA VAL A 870 26.41 3.97 -27.77
C VAL A 870 27.76 4.47 -28.27
N TRP A 871 27.85 4.78 -29.56
CA TRP A 871 28.85 5.68 -30.13
C TRP A 871 28.25 7.07 -30.27
N ILE A 872 28.97 8.08 -29.81
CA ILE A 872 28.64 9.48 -30.05
C ILE A 872 29.43 9.91 -31.29
N TYR A 873 28.75 10.07 -32.41
CA TYR A 873 29.34 10.20 -33.74
C TYR A 873 29.04 11.55 -34.36
N ASN A 874 30.05 12.22 -34.89
CA ASN A 874 29.88 13.42 -35.69
C ASN A 874 29.89 13.04 -37.19
N LYS A 875 28.74 13.20 -37.85
CA LYS A 875 28.55 12.84 -39.27
C LYS A 875 29.35 13.70 -40.24
N TYR A 876 29.53 14.99 -39.95
CA TYR A 876 30.25 15.90 -40.85
C TYR A 876 31.76 15.67 -40.79
N LEU A 877 32.28 15.43 -39.59
CA LEU A 877 33.69 15.12 -39.38
C LEU A 877 34.06 13.66 -39.69
N ASN A 878 33.08 12.77 -39.73
CA ASN A 878 33.27 11.31 -39.83
C ASN A 878 34.19 10.77 -38.70
N LYS A 879 33.96 11.25 -37.48
CA LYS A 879 34.75 10.91 -36.29
C LYS A 879 33.83 10.69 -35.09
N CYS A 880 34.30 9.91 -34.12
CA CYS A 880 33.61 9.65 -32.87
C CYS A 880 34.22 10.46 -31.73
N LEU A 881 33.39 10.76 -30.74
CA LEU A 881 33.83 11.25 -29.45
C LEU A 881 34.53 10.10 -28.71
N LEU A 882 35.77 10.33 -28.30
CA LEU A 882 36.60 9.36 -27.61
C LEU A 882 36.88 9.81 -26.18
N SER A 883 36.85 8.87 -25.24
CA SER A 883 37.21 9.12 -23.85
C SER A 883 38.66 9.58 -23.74
N GLY A 884 38.89 10.53 -22.83
CA GLY A 884 40.23 10.87 -22.36
C GLY A 884 40.94 9.64 -21.78
N SER A 885 42.27 9.64 -21.77
CA SER A 885 43.07 8.49 -21.34
C SER A 885 43.33 8.41 -19.84
N LYS A 886 43.07 9.49 -19.09
CA LYS A 886 43.24 9.61 -17.63
C LYS A 886 42.22 10.60 -17.07
N LYS A 887 41.96 10.56 -15.74
CA LYS A 887 41.24 11.63 -15.05
C LYS A 887 41.94 12.98 -15.31
N THR A 888 41.17 14.06 -15.41
CA THR A 888 41.57 15.44 -15.82
C THR A 888 41.90 15.65 -17.29
N TYR A 889 41.98 14.58 -18.11
CA TYR A 889 42.27 14.75 -19.54
C TYR A 889 40.98 15.08 -20.30
N ARG A 890 41.10 15.87 -21.38
CA ARG A 890 39.95 16.19 -22.23
C ARG A 890 39.49 14.94 -23.00
N PRO A 891 38.18 14.78 -23.26
CA PRO A 891 37.74 13.92 -24.35
C PRO A 891 38.29 14.48 -25.68
N ILE A 892 38.41 13.61 -26.69
CA ILE A 892 38.94 13.98 -28.00
C ILE A 892 38.01 13.50 -29.12
N ILE A 893 38.12 14.10 -30.30
CA ILE A 893 37.48 13.60 -31.52
C ILE A 893 38.49 12.71 -32.26
N GLY A 894 38.11 11.50 -32.62
CA GLY A 894 39.00 10.55 -33.31
C GLY A 894 38.27 9.47 -34.08
N ASP A 895 39.02 8.53 -34.67
CA ASP A 895 38.42 7.46 -35.49
C ASP A 895 37.49 6.56 -34.68
N CYS A 896 36.32 6.29 -35.25
CA CYS A 896 35.35 5.38 -34.67
C CYS A 896 35.91 3.96 -34.68
N SER A 897 36.02 3.35 -33.50
CA SER A 897 36.46 1.97 -33.36
C SER A 897 35.55 1.18 -32.42
N ASN A 898 35.57 -0.15 -32.51
CA ASN A 898 34.75 -1.01 -31.65
C ASN A 898 35.47 -1.32 -30.34
N ASN A 899 35.88 -0.29 -29.60
CA ASN A 899 36.53 -0.42 -28.29
C ASN A 899 35.87 0.49 -27.25
N ASN A 900 36.17 0.26 -25.98
CA ASN A 900 35.58 1.02 -24.88
C ASN A 900 35.95 2.51 -24.89
N ARG A 901 37.03 2.90 -25.57
CA ARG A 901 37.43 4.31 -25.69
C ARG A 901 36.51 5.10 -26.63
N SER A 902 35.88 4.42 -27.59
CA SER A 902 34.94 5.01 -28.55
C SER A 902 33.47 4.87 -28.15
N LYS A 903 33.19 4.12 -27.08
CA LYS A 903 31.82 3.84 -26.60
C LYS A 903 31.55 4.58 -25.30
N TRP A 904 30.29 4.97 -25.13
CA TRP A 904 29.81 5.74 -23.99
C TRP A 904 28.54 5.11 -23.43
N LEU A 905 28.36 5.22 -22.12
CA LEU A 905 27.09 4.99 -21.46
C LEU A 905 26.36 6.34 -21.36
N ILE A 906 25.18 6.44 -21.98
CA ILE A 906 24.31 7.61 -21.87
C ILE A 906 22.91 7.18 -21.39
N PRO A 907 22.09 8.07 -20.82
CA PRO A 907 20.70 7.76 -20.48
C PRO A 907 19.91 7.28 -21.71
N VAL A 908 18.93 6.40 -21.49
CA VAL A 908 17.97 5.98 -22.53
C VAL A 908 16.99 7.12 -22.86
N SER A 909 16.65 7.94 -21.86
CA SER A 909 15.81 9.13 -21.98
C SER A 909 16.07 10.06 -20.80
N GLY A 910 15.78 11.34 -20.95
CA GLY A 910 15.99 12.36 -19.92
C GLY A 910 17.43 12.87 -19.85
N ASP A 911 17.63 13.91 -19.03
CA ASP A 911 18.94 14.50 -18.79
C ASP A 911 19.82 13.53 -17.99
N GLY A 912 21.14 13.59 -18.21
CA GLY A 912 22.03 12.73 -17.45
C GLY A 912 23.48 12.78 -17.87
N PHE A 913 24.25 11.85 -17.31
CA PHE A 913 25.69 11.80 -17.50
C PHE A 913 26.13 11.13 -18.81
N ILE A 914 27.25 11.58 -19.37
CA ILE A 914 27.97 10.85 -20.43
C ILE A 914 29.13 10.09 -19.77
N LYS A 915 28.90 8.81 -19.45
CA LYS A 915 29.80 7.93 -18.69
C LYS A 915 30.77 7.19 -19.62
N SER A 916 32.05 7.19 -19.27
CA SER A 916 33.09 6.48 -20.03
C SER A 916 33.05 4.98 -19.78
N LEU A 917 33.12 4.18 -20.86
CA LEU A 917 33.34 2.74 -20.75
C LEU A 917 34.84 2.38 -20.66
N TYR A 918 35.72 3.31 -21.02
CA TYR A 918 37.17 3.12 -20.97
C TYR A 918 37.75 3.41 -19.58
N MET A 919 37.17 4.40 -18.88
CA MET A 919 37.49 4.74 -17.51
C MET A 919 36.20 4.64 -16.68
N PRO A 920 35.94 3.49 -16.05
CA PRO A 920 34.81 3.32 -15.15
C PRO A 920 34.79 4.44 -14.10
N ASP A 921 33.59 4.81 -13.67
CA ASP A 921 33.33 5.87 -12.68
C ASP A 921 33.73 7.29 -13.10
N THR A 922 34.03 7.51 -14.38
CA THR A 922 34.27 8.87 -14.92
C THR A 922 33.23 9.28 -15.96
N CYS A 923 32.91 10.56 -15.93
CA CYS A 923 32.03 11.24 -16.86
C CYS A 923 32.77 12.37 -17.57
N ILE A 924 32.22 12.81 -18.72
CA ILE A 924 32.56 14.12 -19.26
C ILE A 924 32.07 15.17 -18.26
N ASN A 925 33.00 15.98 -17.77
CA ASN A 925 32.76 16.95 -16.70
C ASN A 925 33.46 18.29 -17.04
N LEU A 926 33.07 19.35 -16.35
CA LEU A 926 33.64 20.68 -16.47
C LEU A 926 34.74 20.89 -15.44
N SER A 927 35.93 21.30 -15.88
CA SER A 927 36.96 21.77 -14.95
C SER A 927 36.81 23.26 -14.64
N ASN A 928 36.15 24.00 -15.53
CA ASN A 928 35.89 25.43 -15.40
C ASN A 928 34.66 25.77 -16.26
N ALA A 929 33.51 25.97 -15.61
CA ALA A 929 32.23 26.22 -16.28
C ALA A 929 32.22 27.52 -17.10
N GLN A 930 32.95 28.56 -16.66
CA GLN A 930 33.05 29.85 -17.37
C GLN A 930 33.80 29.70 -18.70
N ARG A 931 34.97 29.04 -18.67
CA ARG A 931 35.79 28.77 -19.85
C ARG A 931 35.25 27.63 -20.72
N GLY A 932 34.34 26.81 -20.20
CA GLY A 932 33.78 25.66 -20.89
C GLY A 932 34.73 24.46 -21.00
N THR A 933 35.78 24.41 -20.17
CA THR A 933 36.81 23.37 -20.25
C THR A 933 36.26 22.01 -19.88
N LEU A 934 36.27 21.06 -20.83
CA LEU A 934 35.87 19.67 -20.65
C LEU A 934 37.03 18.79 -20.20
N ILE A 935 36.80 17.92 -19.22
CA ILE A 935 37.73 16.92 -18.71
C ILE A 935 36.99 15.62 -18.36
N MET A 936 37.73 14.52 -18.21
CA MET A 936 37.22 13.30 -17.58
C MET A 936 37.36 13.39 -16.06
N LYS A 937 36.27 13.32 -15.32
CA LYS A 937 36.24 13.38 -13.84
C LYS A 937 35.09 12.53 -13.30
N ASP A 938 34.98 12.37 -11.99
CA ASP A 938 33.83 11.73 -11.34
C ASP A 938 32.52 12.43 -11.72
N CYS A 939 31.43 11.68 -11.74
CA CYS A 939 30.11 12.18 -12.17
C CYS A 939 29.44 12.93 -11.01
N ASN A 940 29.19 14.22 -11.18
CA ASN A 940 28.55 15.12 -10.21
C ASN A 940 27.59 16.07 -10.96
N ASN A 941 26.94 17.03 -10.28
CA ASN A 941 26.05 18.00 -10.94
C ASN A 941 26.69 18.70 -12.17
N GLU A 942 28.01 18.92 -12.18
CA GLU A 942 28.74 19.56 -13.28
C GLU A 942 28.87 18.70 -14.55
N ALA A 943 28.60 17.40 -14.45
CA ALA A 943 28.69 16.43 -15.54
C ALA A 943 27.36 16.15 -16.25
N VAL A 944 26.28 16.83 -15.86
CA VAL A 944 24.93 16.63 -16.43
C VAL A 944 24.83 17.28 -17.81
N PHE A 945 24.22 16.57 -18.76
CA PHE A 945 23.86 17.07 -20.08
C PHE A 945 22.36 16.92 -20.32
N LEU A 946 21.78 17.82 -21.13
CA LEU A 946 20.37 17.72 -21.53
C LEU A 946 20.12 16.42 -22.32
N ASP A 947 18.88 15.92 -22.30
CA ASP A 947 18.47 14.67 -22.96
C ASP A 947 19.00 14.56 -24.38
N ILE A 948 20.01 13.70 -24.53
CA ILE A 948 20.79 13.54 -25.75
C ILE A 948 19.99 12.77 -26.81
N ASN A 949 18.90 12.09 -26.42
CA ASN A 949 18.06 11.30 -27.32
C ASN A 949 16.87 12.08 -27.90
N LYS A 950 16.46 13.21 -27.30
CA LYS A 950 15.16 13.86 -27.55
C LYS A 950 15.11 14.84 -28.73
N ASN A 951 16.00 14.70 -29.72
CA ASN A 951 16.16 15.60 -30.88
C ASN A 951 16.81 16.95 -30.56
N ASN A 952 18.10 16.92 -30.25
CA ASN A 952 19.00 17.99 -30.64
C ASN A 952 20.27 17.32 -31.15
N GLU A 953 20.70 17.67 -32.36
CA GLU A 953 21.93 17.17 -32.99
C GLU A 953 23.18 17.72 -32.26
N ARG A 954 23.06 18.09 -30.99
CA ARG A 954 24.02 18.87 -30.19
C ARG A 954 23.95 18.38 -28.76
N ILE A 955 25.11 18.25 -28.13
CA ILE A 955 25.22 17.88 -26.71
C ILE A 955 25.37 19.17 -25.91
N ILE A 956 24.35 19.49 -25.12
CA ILE A 956 24.20 20.78 -24.43
C ILE A 956 24.39 20.59 -22.93
N SER A 957 25.25 21.41 -22.31
CA SER A 957 25.35 21.49 -20.86
C SER A 957 24.34 22.50 -20.31
N PRO A 958 23.45 22.13 -19.37
CA PRO A 958 22.45 23.03 -18.79
C PRO A 958 23.08 24.12 -17.91
N ILE A 959 24.32 23.95 -17.43
CA ILE A 959 24.97 24.89 -16.50
C ILE A 959 25.28 26.23 -17.15
N ASN A 960 25.65 26.22 -18.44
CA ASN A 960 26.02 27.41 -19.18
C ASN A 960 25.34 27.50 -20.56
N ASN A 961 24.43 26.58 -20.87
CA ASN A 961 23.73 26.46 -22.17
C ASN A 961 24.69 26.44 -23.38
N LYS A 962 25.87 25.83 -23.22
CA LYS A 962 26.89 25.67 -24.27
C LYS A 962 26.92 24.26 -24.83
N CYS A 963 27.39 24.14 -26.07
CA CYS A 963 27.46 22.90 -26.84
C CYS A 963 28.88 22.34 -26.91
N ILE A 964 29.02 21.01 -26.88
CA ILE A 964 30.31 20.35 -27.13
C ILE A 964 30.74 20.55 -28.58
N GLY A 965 31.96 21.07 -28.80
CA GLY A 965 32.60 21.18 -30.11
C GLY A 965 34.11 21.46 -29.98
N TYR A 966 34.78 21.76 -31.09
CA TYR A 966 36.18 22.18 -31.07
C TYR A 966 36.36 23.54 -30.42
N TYR A 967 37.48 23.73 -29.74
CA TYR A 967 37.83 25.03 -29.17
C TYR A 967 38.06 26.05 -30.29
N GLU A 968 37.50 27.25 -30.14
CA GLU A 968 37.70 28.35 -31.08
C GLU A 968 39.22 28.65 -31.15
N ASN A 969 39.82 28.36 -32.32
CA ASN A 969 41.26 28.44 -32.65
C ASN A 969 42.13 27.19 -32.40
N ASP A 970 41.59 26.06 -31.93
CA ASP A 970 42.33 24.79 -31.82
C ASP A 970 41.41 23.58 -32.06
N ASN A 971 41.45 23.05 -33.28
CA ASN A 971 40.69 21.86 -33.68
C ASN A 971 41.24 20.54 -33.13
N THR A 972 42.22 20.57 -32.21
CA THR A 972 42.71 19.39 -31.51
C THR A 972 42.08 19.22 -30.13
N LYS A 973 41.36 20.23 -29.63
CA LYS A 973 40.77 20.25 -28.27
C LYS A 973 39.26 20.43 -28.31
N LEU A 974 38.56 19.61 -27.54
CA LEU A 974 37.13 19.78 -27.28
C LEU A 974 36.87 20.79 -26.15
N ASN A 975 35.81 21.57 -26.30
CA ASN A 975 35.35 22.57 -25.35
C ASN A 975 33.82 22.71 -25.39
N LEU A 976 33.24 23.33 -24.36
CA LEU A 976 31.90 23.88 -24.43
C LEU A 976 31.95 25.28 -25.02
N ASN A 977 31.30 25.45 -26.17
CA ASN A 977 31.24 26.70 -26.92
C ASN A 977 29.79 27.19 -27.02
N THR A 978 29.62 28.45 -27.42
CA THR A 978 28.28 28.95 -27.81
C THR A 978 27.70 28.02 -28.88
N CYS A 979 26.46 27.58 -28.67
CA CYS A 979 25.76 26.70 -29.59
C CYS A 979 25.49 27.43 -30.92
N ASP A 980 26.11 26.97 -32.02
CA ASP A 980 25.95 27.54 -33.36
C ASP A 980 25.62 26.46 -34.38
N SER A 981 24.40 26.52 -34.96
CA SER A 981 23.86 25.58 -35.95
C SER A 981 24.77 25.36 -37.16
N ASN A 982 25.60 26.34 -37.51
CA ASN A 982 26.47 26.30 -38.70
C ASN A 982 27.82 25.60 -38.42
N LYS A 983 28.13 25.27 -37.16
CA LYS A 983 29.37 24.58 -36.77
C LYS A 983 29.20 23.08 -36.86
N GLU A 984 29.78 22.49 -37.91
CA GLU A 984 29.77 21.05 -38.18
C GLU A 984 30.33 20.22 -37.02
N ASP A 985 31.33 20.74 -36.30
CA ASP A 985 31.98 20.07 -35.17
C ASP A 985 31.11 20.00 -33.90
N GLN A 986 30.04 20.80 -33.83
CA GLN A 986 29.06 20.75 -32.75
C GLN A 986 27.91 19.77 -33.01
N TYR A 987 27.92 19.10 -34.17
CA TYR A 987 26.88 18.17 -34.56
C TYR A 987 27.18 16.73 -34.11
N TRP A 988 26.30 16.16 -33.29
CA TRP A 988 26.46 14.84 -32.70
C TRP A 988 25.24 13.97 -32.91
N MET A 989 25.49 12.70 -33.22
CA MET A 989 24.49 11.66 -33.39
C MET A 989 24.78 10.49 -32.47
N ILE A 990 23.72 9.88 -31.96
CA ILE A 990 23.82 8.66 -31.14
C ILE A 990 23.64 7.45 -32.04
N SER A 991 24.65 6.58 -32.08
CA SER A 991 24.62 5.33 -32.85
C SER A 991 24.69 4.11 -31.93
N LYS A 992 23.78 3.14 -32.11
CA LYS A 992 23.76 1.85 -31.40
C LYS A 992 24.65 0.79 -32.04
N SER A 993 25.10 1.02 -33.28
CA SER A 993 26.04 0.16 -34.01
C SER A 993 27.32 0.93 -34.31
N ASN A 994 28.43 0.21 -34.56
CA ASN A 994 29.71 0.82 -34.88
C ASN A 994 29.58 1.64 -36.18
N PRO A 995 29.79 2.97 -36.16
CA PRO A 995 29.71 3.80 -37.35
C PRO A 995 30.70 3.37 -38.45
N TYR A 996 31.84 2.76 -38.07
CA TYR A 996 32.90 2.39 -39.00
C TYR A 996 32.61 1.14 -39.85
N THR A 997 31.73 0.21 -39.41
CA THR A 997 31.43 -1.00 -40.20
C THR A 997 30.63 -0.70 -41.48
N HIS A 998 30.15 0.53 -41.65
CA HIS A 998 29.35 0.94 -42.80
C HIS A 998 30.18 1.62 -43.91
N ASN A 999 31.38 2.12 -43.61
CA ASN A 999 32.26 2.79 -44.60
C ASN A 999 33.19 1.82 -45.36
N ASN A 1000 33.30 0.55 -44.93
CA ASN A 1000 34.10 -0.48 -45.61
C ASN A 1000 33.24 -1.48 -46.41
N VAL A 1001 31.94 -1.22 -46.55
CA VAL A 1001 31.05 -2.08 -47.33
C VAL A 1001 31.33 -1.83 -48.81
N ARG A 1002 31.83 -2.85 -49.50
CA ARG A 1002 32.06 -2.81 -50.94
C ARG A 1002 30.74 -2.85 -51.70
N CYS A 1003 30.55 -1.88 -52.57
CA CYS A 1003 29.41 -1.73 -53.46
C CYS A 1003 29.89 -1.61 -54.92
N SER A 1004 28.93 -1.67 -55.82
CA SER A 1004 29.11 -1.42 -57.25
C SER A 1004 27.78 -0.97 -57.82
N SER A 1005 27.72 -0.60 -59.10
CA SER A 1005 26.45 -0.31 -59.81
C SER A 1005 25.34 -1.34 -59.53
N ASN A 1006 25.69 -2.63 -59.36
CA ASN A 1006 24.75 -3.74 -59.14
C ASN A 1006 24.70 -4.26 -57.69
N LYS A 1007 25.54 -3.73 -56.78
CA LYS A 1007 25.58 -4.15 -55.37
C LYS A 1007 25.28 -2.95 -54.49
N PHE A 1008 24.08 -2.94 -53.92
CA PHE A 1008 23.54 -1.80 -53.15
C PHE A 1008 24.16 -1.69 -51.77
N CYS A 1009 24.25 -0.45 -51.29
CA CYS A 1009 24.67 -0.14 -49.95
C CYS A 1009 23.55 -0.36 -48.92
N PRO A 1010 23.87 -0.75 -47.67
CA PRO A 1010 22.90 -0.84 -46.60
C PRO A 1010 22.25 0.53 -46.31
N GLU A 1011 20.94 0.51 -46.02
CA GLU A 1011 20.11 1.61 -45.48
C GLU A 1011 20.57 3.07 -45.76
N ASN A 1012 19.93 3.72 -46.75
CA ASN A 1012 20.07 5.17 -47.04
C ASN A 1012 21.48 5.67 -47.39
N GLN A 1013 22.39 4.78 -47.78
CA GLN A 1013 23.76 5.11 -48.19
C GLN A 1013 23.92 5.18 -49.71
N CYS A 1014 25.02 5.78 -50.14
CA CYS A 1014 25.44 5.93 -51.53
C CYS A 1014 26.70 5.10 -51.79
N CYS A 1015 26.81 4.55 -52.99
CA CYS A 1015 28.03 3.90 -53.44
C CYS A 1015 28.95 4.89 -54.16
N SER A 1016 30.16 5.12 -53.65
CA SER A 1016 31.16 5.99 -54.27
C SER A 1016 31.71 5.44 -55.59
N GLU A 1017 32.38 6.28 -56.38
CA GLU A 1017 33.11 5.85 -57.59
C GLU A 1017 34.16 4.76 -57.28
N ASP A 1018 34.75 4.83 -56.09
CA ASP A 1018 35.75 3.86 -55.60
C ASP A 1018 35.13 2.53 -55.15
N GLY A 1019 33.80 2.38 -55.18
CA GLY A 1019 33.09 1.15 -54.84
C GLY A 1019 32.92 0.93 -53.34
N TYR A 1020 32.77 1.99 -52.56
CA TYR A 1020 32.52 1.93 -51.12
C TYR A 1020 31.22 2.61 -50.73
N CYS A 1021 30.53 2.08 -49.74
CA CYS A 1021 29.32 2.67 -49.19
C CYS A 1021 29.62 3.81 -48.23
N GLY A 1022 28.83 4.88 -48.30
CA GLY A 1022 28.88 5.97 -47.35
C GLY A 1022 27.80 7.03 -47.61
N ILE A 1023 27.70 8.01 -46.71
CA ILE A 1023 26.68 9.09 -46.77
C ILE A 1023 27.28 10.49 -47.01
N SER A 1024 28.59 10.59 -47.23
CA SER A 1024 29.25 11.88 -47.45
C SER A 1024 29.21 12.31 -48.92
N ASN A 1025 29.50 13.58 -49.21
CA ASN A 1025 29.58 14.07 -50.59
C ASN A 1025 30.60 13.31 -51.46
N LYS A 1026 31.63 12.70 -50.86
CA LYS A 1026 32.57 11.83 -51.59
C LYS A 1026 31.91 10.53 -52.09
N HIS A 1027 30.85 10.07 -51.42
CA HIS A 1027 30.12 8.85 -51.77
C HIS A 1027 28.84 9.15 -52.55
N CYS A 1028 28.11 10.20 -52.16
CA CYS A 1028 26.83 10.58 -52.75
C CYS A 1028 26.96 11.60 -53.89
N GLY A 1029 28.10 12.27 -54.04
CA GLY A 1029 28.30 13.32 -55.05
C GLY A 1029 28.69 12.80 -56.43
N MET A 1030 29.57 13.54 -57.11
CA MET A 1030 30.05 13.17 -58.45
C MET A 1030 30.74 11.79 -58.41
N GLY A 1031 30.35 10.89 -59.33
CA GLY A 1031 30.86 9.52 -59.37
C GLY A 1031 30.06 8.49 -58.55
N CYS A 1032 28.97 8.89 -57.89
CA CYS A 1032 28.08 7.97 -57.17
C CYS A 1032 27.48 6.90 -58.12
N GLN A 1033 27.68 5.61 -57.79
CA GLN A 1033 27.31 4.47 -58.63
C GLN A 1033 25.85 4.01 -58.42
N ASN A 1034 25.34 4.07 -57.19
CA ASN A 1034 23.95 3.81 -56.82
C ASN A 1034 23.64 4.33 -55.40
N GLY A 1035 22.38 4.24 -54.97
CA GLY A 1035 21.90 4.80 -53.69
C GLY A 1035 21.32 6.21 -53.83
N LYS A 1036 21.28 7.00 -52.74
CA LYS A 1036 20.75 8.38 -52.73
C LYS A 1036 21.75 9.41 -53.27
N CYS A 1037 22.17 9.26 -54.53
CA CYS A 1037 23.14 10.15 -55.16
C CYS A 1037 22.60 11.59 -55.22
N THR A 1038 23.36 12.58 -54.73
CA THR A 1038 22.96 13.99 -54.78
C THR A 1038 23.10 14.53 -56.21
N LEU A 1039 22.09 15.28 -56.68
CA LEU A 1039 22.04 15.94 -58.00
C LEU A 1039 21.92 15.03 -59.23
N ARG A 1040 21.65 13.73 -59.07
CA ARG A 1040 21.42 12.79 -60.19
C ARG A 1040 19.98 12.28 -60.21
N CYS A 1041 19.51 11.91 -61.39
CA CYS A 1041 18.13 11.47 -61.63
C CYS A 1041 18.05 10.52 -62.81
N GLY A 1042 16.96 9.75 -62.92
CA GLY A 1042 16.76 8.82 -64.04
C GLY A 1042 16.84 7.35 -63.65
N SER A 1043 16.49 6.48 -64.60
CA SER A 1043 16.45 5.01 -64.39
C SER A 1043 17.79 4.42 -63.94
N ASN A 1044 18.89 5.02 -64.38
CA ASN A 1044 20.26 4.60 -64.03
C ASN A 1044 20.68 5.01 -62.59
N PHE A 1045 19.90 5.84 -61.92
CA PHE A 1045 20.15 6.30 -60.55
C PHE A 1045 18.98 5.91 -59.64
N ALA A 1046 18.67 4.61 -59.60
CA ALA A 1046 17.61 4.03 -58.75
C ALA A 1046 16.22 4.67 -58.94
N ASN A 1047 15.88 5.09 -60.16
CA ASN A 1047 14.63 5.81 -60.48
C ASN A 1047 14.45 7.11 -59.68
N GLN A 1048 15.54 7.73 -59.25
CA GLN A 1048 15.52 8.94 -58.43
C GLN A 1048 14.96 10.13 -59.23
N SER A 1049 14.07 10.88 -58.59
CA SER A 1049 13.49 12.12 -59.14
C SER A 1049 14.16 13.37 -58.58
N CYS A 1050 14.27 14.44 -59.37
CA CYS A 1050 14.83 15.74 -58.97
C CYS A 1050 13.93 16.59 -58.06
N ASN A 1051 12.96 15.99 -57.38
CA ASN A 1051 11.91 16.70 -56.64
C ASN A 1051 11.27 17.81 -57.50
N GLN A 1052 11.45 19.09 -57.12
CA GLN A 1052 10.88 20.24 -57.85
C GLN A 1052 11.73 20.73 -59.04
N ASN A 1053 12.92 20.18 -59.23
CA ASN A 1053 13.84 20.56 -60.31
C ASN A 1053 13.66 19.64 -61.53
N CYS A 1054 14.32 20.00 -62.63
CA CYS A 1054 14.27 19.29 -63.90
C CYS A 1054 15.35 18.21 -63.95
N CYS A 1055 15.04 17.10 -64.62
CA CYS A 1055 15.99 16.01 -64.85
C CYS A 1055 16.49 16.06 -66.30
N SER A 1056 17.76 16.41 -66.49
CA SER A 1056 18.35 16.49 -67.82
C SER A 1056 18.53 15.12 -68.46
N TYR A 1057 18.74 15.11 -69.78
CA TYR A 1057 19.13 13.89 -70.52
C TYR A 1057 20.36 13.19 -69.94
N TYR A 1058 21.29 13.96 -69.39
CA TYR A 1058 22.54 13.45 -68.81
C TYR A 1058 22.39 12.97 -67.36
N ASN A 1059 21.15 12.79 -66.89
CA ASN A 1059 20.84 12.29 -65.55
C ASN A 1059 21.30 13.24 -64.45
N TRP A 1060 21.16 14.56 -64.66
CA TRP A 1060 21.47 15.59 -63.67
C TRP A 1060 20.24 16.41 -63.30
N CYS A 1061 20.17 16.80 -62.04
CA CYS A 1061 19.15 17.72 -61.54
C CYS A 1061 19.60 19.18 -61.68
N GLY A 1062 18.76 20.00 -62.30
CA GLY A 1062 19.01 21.43 -62.47
C GLY A 1062 17.75 22.21 -62.81
N THR A 1063 17.89 23.53 -62.92
CA THR A 1063 16.77 24.46 -63.14
C THR A 1063 16.91 25.27 -64.43
N SER A 1064 18.01 25.14 -65.17
CA SER A 1064 18.20 25.85 -66.44
C SER A 1064 17.56 25.11 -67.62
N ASP A 1065 17.40 25.81 -68.74
CA ASP A 1065 16.83 25.29 -69.98
C ASP A 1065 17.46 23.98 -70.46
N ASP A 1066 18.78 23.80 -70.27
CA ASP A 1066 19.50 22.58 -70.63
C ASP A 1066 19.04 21.34 -69.85
N TYR A 1067 18.42 21.55 -68.69
CA TYR A 1067 17.88 20.51 -67.83
C TYR A 1067 16.37 20.37 -67.99
N CYS A 1068 15.68 21.48 -68.29
CA CYS A 1068 14.24 21.57 -68.22
C CYS A 1068 13.53 21.39 -69.57
N LYS A 1069 14.13 21.80 -70.70
CA LYS A 1069 13.44 21.75 -72.00
C LYS A 1069 13.24 20.33 -72.49
N ILE A 1070 12.03 20.03 -72.98
CA ILE A 1070 11.76 18.78 -73.69
C ILE A 1070 12.62 18.67 -74.95
N SER A 1071 12.90 19.78 -75.64
CA SER A 1071 13.83 19.81 -76.78
C SER A 1071 15.25 19.37 -76.42
N SER A 1072 15.67 19.58 -75.16
CA SER A 1072 16.95 19.15 -74.61
C SER A 1072 16.88 17.76 -73.97
N ARG A 1073 15.81 16.99 -74.26
CA ARG A 1073 15.54 15.64 -73.75
C ARG A 1073 15.47 15.55 -72.22
N CYS A 1074 14.86 16.55 -71.58
CA CYS A 1074 14.46 16.43 -70.19
C CYS A 1074 13.63 15.15 -69.96
N GLN A 1075 13.84 14.48 -68.83
CA GLN A 1075 13.22 13.20 -68.49
C GLN A 1075 11.98 13.41 -67.57
N PRO A 1076 10.74 13.48 -68.11
CA PRO A 1076 9.56 13.86 -67.33
C PRO A 1076 9.15 12.83 -66.27
N ALA A 1077 9.58 11.58 -66.40
CA ALA A 1077 9.37 10.55 -65.38
C ALA A 1077 10.18 10.81 -64.09
N TYR A 1078 11.21 11.66 -64.15
CA TYR A 1078 12.19 11.84 -63.08
C TYR A 1078 12.45 13.32 -62.73
N GLY A 1079 11.71 14.27 -63.32
CA GLY A 1079 11.82 15.70 -63.03
C GLY A 1079 10.78 16.52 -63.78
N ARG A 1080 10.62 17.80 -63.43
CA ARG A 1080 9.69 18.69 -64.15
C ARG A 1080 10.30 19.09 -65.49
N CYS A 1081 9.60 18.83 -66.60
CA CYS A 1081 10.02 19.28 -67.92
C CYS A 1081 9.10 20.38 -68.42
N ILE A 1082 9.68 21.37 -69.10
CA ILE A 1082 8.97 22.48 -69.73
C ILE A 1082 9.06 22.32 -71.25
N ASN A 1083 7.97 22.66 -71.94
CA ASN A 1083 7.88 22.58 -73.40
C ASN A 1083 8.90 23.49 -74.09
#